data_AF-A0A5C6HNQ1-F1
#
_entry.id   AF-A0A5C6HNQ1-F1
#
_cell.length_a   1.000
_cell.length_b   1.000
_cell.length_c   1.000
_cell.angle_alpha   90.00
_cell.angle_beta   90.00
_cell.angle_gamma   90.00
#
_symmetry.space_group_name_H-M   'P 1'
#
loop_
_entity.id
_entity.type
_entity.pdbx_description
1 polymer ?
#
loop_
_entity_poly.entity_id
_entity_poly.type
_entity_poly.pdbx_seq_one_letter_code
_entity_poly.pdbx_strand_id
1 'polypeptide(L)'
;MKKRTISIMMFLSITLGAFAQSIWNPEHLVHVKQSLSQPAYATAYQQLLREADQELGRAPQSVVMKEKTPPSGDKHDYMSQARYYWPDPTKPNGKPYIARDGESNPELEKLDRNRLGSMANSVTTLSLAYYFSGNEKYARKATELIRVWFFNKATRMNPNLNYAQVIPGIDNDRGRCYGVIDSYSFVDMLDAVPLLGSSQSFTTKDNKQLKEWFGKFLQWILTSKQGQKEGQQKNNHSTAHDAQVIAFAMYTGNKKVAEDYLREFPAKRIYAQIEPDGKQPQELRRTLAFGYSQFNLTHMIDVFLMGQKLGVKLDTATSTDGRNFYKAVDFLAQFTGKKVSEWPYKQISEWDYKQQEFCKDLYRIYSFNPTRKDYRNLFNQYRRIDWKDRFFLLYFDAEDTDNAFAFAENQLRYAIKCVQEGQRKASNKKLVSPRSTEKDGSLRLVGPLDWCSGFFPGSLWQVFEYNHDNEWREKAVSYTWPLEEVKFHNGTHDLGFMLYSSFGQAYRLTKEQSYKDVLIQAAKTLSSRYSPTVKAIRSWDWNKNVWQYPVIIDNMINLELLFWATEATGDSTYYNIAVNHANTTMKNHFRDDYSSYHVVDYDPANGNVRFKGTHQGYSDSSVWSRGQAWGLYGFTMCYRYTKDSAYLNQAEKICEFFFNQPNLPSDLIPYWDMKDPGIPNVARDASAAAVIASALYELSGYVNAEKGAHYRQLADTIIKNLSEHYQAAPDTNKGFLLLHSTGNHPNNDEIDVPLSYADYYYLEALSRKAKLEQ
;
A
#
# COMPACT_ATOMS: atom_id res chain seq x y z
N MET A 1 -47.47 14.68 17.19
CA MET A 1 -46.58 15.16 18.26
C MET A 1 -45.13 15.00 17.82
N LYS A 2 -44.43 16.13 17.70
CA LYS A 2 -42.97 16.39 17.66
C LYS A 2 -42.02 15.28 17.16
N LYS A 3 -41.49 15.47 15.94
CA LYS A 3 -40.05 15.35 15.58
C LYS A 3 -39.90 15.59 14.08
N ARG A 4 -39.47 16.79 13.67
CA ARG A 4 -38.87 17.10 12.35
C ARG A 4 -38.43 18.56 12.30
N THR A 5 -37.31 18.89 12.95
CA THR A 5 -36.57 20.14 12.70
C THR A 5 -35.16 20.09 13.29
N ILE A 6 -34.31 19.18 12.81
CA ILE A 6 -32.85 19.26 13.02
C ILE A 6 -32.17 18.75 11.74
N SER A 7 -32.05 19.58 10.71
CA SER A 7 -31.15 19.31 9.56
C SER A 7 -30.71 20.55 8.76
N ILE A 8 -31.10 21.77 9.12
CA ILE A 8 -30.79 22.95 8.27
C ILE A 8 -29.65 23.83 8.84
N MET A 9 -29.20 23.61 10.08
CA MET A 9 -28.15 24.45 10.69
C MET A 9 -26.69 24.01 10.41
N MET A 10 -26.45 22.85 9.77
CA MET A 10 -25.09 22.36 9.51
C MET A 10 -24.51 22.79 8.14
N PHE A 11 -25.35 23.25 7.21
CA PHE A 11 -24.91 23.68 5.87
C PHE A 11 -24.50 25.15 5.79
N LEU A 12 -24.91 26.01 6.73
CA LEU A 12 -24.62 27.45 6.68
C LEU A 12 -23.27 27.87 7.30
N SER A 13 -22.55 26.96 7.96
CA SER A 13 -21.23 27.24 8.55
C SER A 13 -20.05 26.86 7.63
N ILE A 14 -20.31 26.22 6.49
CA ILE A 14 -19.28 25.71 5.57
C ILE A 14 -18.72 26.81 4.65
N THR A 15 -19.47 27.88 4.38
CA THR A 15 -19.11 28.88 3.35
C THR A 15 -17.99 29.84 3.74
N LEU A 16 -17.70 30.01 5.03
CA LEU A 16 -16.61 30.90 5.50
C LEU A 16 -15.28 30.19 5.77
N GLY A 17 -15.27 28.85 5.86
CA GLY A 17 -14.08 28.02 6.09
C GLY A 17 -13.39 27.49 4.83
N ALA A 18 -14.12 27.43 3.71
CA ALA A 18 -13.69 26.74 2.49
C ALA A 18 -12.48 27.39 1.75
N PHE A 19 -12.12 28.64 2.06
CA PHE A 19 -11.00 29.34 1.42
C PHE A 19 -9.68 29.26 2.20
N ALA A 20 -9.68 28.71 3.42
CA ALA A 20 -8.51 28.76 4.29
C ALA A 20 -7.59 27.53 4.16
N GLN A 21 -8.13 26.38 3.74
CA GLN A 21 -7.33 25.21 3.34
C GLN A 21 -7.07 25.28 1.84
N SER A 22 -5.81 25.46 1.47
CA SER A 22 -5.38 25.82 0.12
C SER A 22 -5.01 24.61 -0.74
N ILE A 23 -4.48 23.53 -0.14
CA ILE A 23 -4.04 22.31 -0.83
C ILE A 23 -4.92 21.11 -0.41
N TRP A 24 -5.13 20.90 0.89
CA TRP A 24 -5.89 19.75 1.37
C TRP A 24 -7.37 19.83 1.01
N ASN A 25 -7.95 18.68 0.64
CA ASN A 25 -9.37 18.61 0.31
C ASN A 25 -10.22 18.46 1.59
N PRO A 26 -11.07 19.44 1.95
CA PRO A 26 -11.89 19.35 3.17
C PRO A 26 -12.88 18.18 3.14
N GLU A 27 -13.43 17.85 1.97
CA GLU A 27 -14.38 16.73 1.82
C GLU A 27 -13.69 15.39 2.10
N HIS A 28 -12.47 15.22 1.58
CA HIS A 28 -11.65 14.06 1.88
C HIS A 28 -11.32 13.95 3.38
N LEU A 29 -10.90 15.05 4.02
CA LEU A 29 -10.62 15.04 5.46
C LEU A 29 -11.86 14.70 6.31
N VAL A 30 -13.06 15.11 5.88
CA VAL A 30 -14.32 14.72 6.54
C VAL A 30 -14.58 13.22 6.35
N HIS A 31 -14.42 12.70 5.14
CA HIS A 31 -14.56 11.28 4.85
C HIS A 31 -13.60 10.43 5.71
N VAL A 32 -12.30 10.73 5.68
CA VAL A 32 -11.28 10.02 6.48
C VAL A 32 -11.62 10.09 7.97
N LYS A 33 -12.08 11.24 8.47
CA LYS A 33 -12.47 11.38 9.89
C LYS A 33 -13.63 10.46 10.29
N GLN A 34 -14.55 10.18 9.37
CA GLN A 34 -15.65 9.23 9.59
C GLN A 34 -15.20 7.77 9.47
N SER A 35 -14.09 7.53 8.77
CA SER A 35 -13.54 6.22 8.46
C SER A 35 -12.29 5.84 9.28
N LEU A 36 -11.96 6.55 10.37
CA LEU A 36 -10.73 6.31 11.15
C LEU A 36 -10.63 4.90 11.77
N SER A 37 -11.74 4.18 11.87
CA SER A 37 -11.77 2.77 12.31
C SER A 37 -11.36 1.78 11.21
N GLN A 38 -11.37 2.20 9.94
CA GLN A 38 -10.94 1.35 8.84
C GLN A 38 -9.42 1.10 8.94
N PRO A 39 -8.94 -0.13 8.69
CA PRO A 39 -7.54 -0.51 8.91
C PRO A 39 -6.49 0.38 8.24
N ALA A 40 -6.73 0.83 6.99
CA ALA A 40 -5.80 1.67 6.24
C ALA A 40 -5.58 3.04 6.91
N TYR A 41 -6.61 3.61 7.52
CA TYR A 41 -6.55 4.90 8.22
C TYR A 41 -6.20 4.78 9.69
N ALA A 42 -6.63 3.70 10.34
CA ALA A 42 -6.45 3.49 11.77
C ALA A 42 -4.96 3.55 12.16
N THR A 43 -4.08 2.94 11.37
CA THR A 43 -2.63 2.93 11.64
C THR A 43 -2.02 4.33 11.57
N ALA A 44 -2.32 5.08 10.50
CA ALA A 44 -1.82 6.45 10.32
C ALA A 44 -2.38 7.37 11.41
N TYR A 45 -3.65 7.20 11.78
CA TYR A 45 -4.29 7.95 12.84
C TYR A 45 -3.64 7.69 14.21
N GLN A 46 -3.40 6.43 14.56
CA GLN A 46 -2.69 6.10 15.81
C GLN A 46 -1.26 6.64 15.80
N GLN A 47 -0.57 6.61 14.66
CA GLN A 47 0.75 7.22 14.54
C GLN A 47 0.69 8.74 14.75
N LEU A 48 -0.26 9.44 14.12
CA LEU A 48 -0.48 10.86 14.29
C LEU A 48 -0.71 11.24 15.77
N LEU A 49 -1.52 10.46 16.49
CA LEU A 49 -1.75 10.70 17.93
C LEU A 49 -0.48 10.50 18.76
N ARG A 50 0.33 9.46 18.47
CA ARG A 50 1.62 9.23 19.15
C ARG A 50 2.59 10.39 18.92
N GLU A 51 2.69 10.87 17.68
CA GLU A 51 3.53 12.02 17.34
C GLU A 51 3.04 13.29 18.05
N ALA A 52 1.73 13.53 18.04
CA ALA A 52 1.13 14.67 18.73
C ALA A 52 1.35 14.62 20.24
N ASP A 53 1.27 13.44 20.87
CA ASP A 53 1.57 13.24 22.29
C ASP A 53 3.04 13.52 22.61
N GLN A 54 3.97 13.19 21.72
CA GLN A 54 5.38 13.57 21.88
C GLN A 54 5.57 15.09 21.81
N GLU A 55 4.86 15.78 20.91
CA GLU A 55 4.93 17.24 20.79
C GLU A 55 4.38 17.97 22.03
N LEU A 56 3.44 17.38 22.79
CA LEU A 56 2.94 17.96 24.04
C LEU A 56 4.07 18.23 25.05
N GLY A 57 5.06 17.34 25.12
CA GLY A 57 6.19 17.43 26.03
C GLY A 57 7.33 18.34 25.56
N ARG A 58 7.29 18.83 24.31
CA ARG A 58 8.39 19.64 23.76
C ARG A 58 8.29 21.11 24.16
N ALA A 59 9.44 21.69 24.52
CA ALA A 59 9.55 23.12 24.77
C ALA A 59 9.32 23.91 23.46
N PRO A 60 8.47 24.96 23.47
CA PRO A 60 8.27 25.81 22.31
C PRO A 60 9.58 26.39 21.78
N GLN A 61 9.81 26.26 20.47
CA GLN A 61 10.97 26.85 19.79
C GLN A 61 10.69 28.30 19.41
N SER A 62 11.74 29.11 19.26
CA SER A 62 11.66 30.50 18.82
C SER A 62 12.94 30.94 18.12
N VAL A 63 12.84 31.93 17.22
CA VAL A 63 13.99 32.56 16.58
C VAL A 63 14.94 33.25 17.57
N VAL A 64 14.52 33.62 18.78
CA VAL A 64 15.44 34.27 19.75
C VAL A 64 16.39 33.26 20.41
N MET A 65 16.22 31.97 20.14
CA MET A 65 17.01 30.87 20.70
C MET A 65 18.28 30.53 19.91
N LYS A 66 18.45 31.07 18.70
CA LYS A 66 19.70 30.89 17.94
C LYS A 66 20.91 31.45 18.69
N GLU A 67 22.06 30.85 18.42
CA GLU A 67 23.33 31.24 19.05
C GLU A 67 23.79 32.62 18.58
N LYS A 68 23.62 32.93 17.28
CA LYS A 68 24.11 34.16 16.66
C LYS A 68 23.00 35.18 16.51
N THR A 69 23.25 36.42 16.90
CA THR A 69 22.37 37.55 16.57
C THR A 69 22.63 37.96 15.11
N PRO A 70 21.59 38.20 14.28
CA PRO A 70 21.77 38.66 12.91
C PRO A 70 22.48 40.03 12.87
N PRO A 71 23.10 40.41 11.74
CA PRO A 71 23.73 41.73 11.59
C PRO A 71 22.82 42.94 11.84
N SER A 72 21.49 42.78 11.87
CA SER A 72 20.56 43.85 12.31
C SER A 72 20.70 44.22 13.78
N GLY A 73 21.29 43.35 14.60
CA GLY A 73 21.28 43.46 16.06
C GLY A 73 19.97 43.00 16.71
N ASP A 74 18.96 42.61 15.93
CA ASP A 74 17.67 42.15 16.42
C ASP A 74 17.56 40.62 16.38
N LYS A 75 17.46 39.98 17.55
CA LYS A 75 17.34 38.52 17.67
C LYS A 75 15.99 37.99 17.17
N HIS A 76 14.99 38.86 16.99
CA HIS A 76 13.70 38.54 16.39
C HIS A 76 13.75 38.37 14.87
N ASP A 77 14.81 38.82 14.20
CA ASP A 77 15.00 38.54 12.78
C ASP A 77 15.42 37.09 12.58
N TYR A 78 14.74 36.40 11.65
CA TYR A 78 15.09 35.04 11.28
C TYR A 78 16.46 35.00 10.60
N MET A 79 17.30 34.07 11.02
CA MET A 79 18.60 33.81 10.41
C MET A 79 18.81 32.34 10.12
N SER A 80 19.30 32.04 8.93
CA SER A 80 19.77 30.70 8.56
C SER A 80 21.01 30.78 7.68
N GLN A 81 21.68 29.64 7.47
CA GLN A 81 22.89 29.55 6.66
C GLN A 81 22.60 28.80 5.36
N ALA A 82 23.25 29.20 4.26
CA ALA A 82 23.17 28.48 3.01
C ALA A 82 23.69 27.04 3.19
N ARG A 83 22.82 26.06 2.95
CA ARG A 83 23.02 24.63 3.26
C ARG A 83 24.36 24.06 2.79
N TYR A 84 24.80 24.45 1.60
CA TYR A 84 25.96 23.87 0.92
C TYR A 84 27.23 24.74 0.97
N TYR A 85 27.30 25.70 1.89
CA TYR A 85 28.47 26.58 2.02
C TYR A 85 29.28 26.22 3.25
N TRP A 86 30.59 26.06 3.06
CA TRP A 86 31.54 25.58 4.05
C TRP A 86 32.69 26.57 4.26
N PRO A 87 33.33 26.58 5.45
CA PRO A 87 34.56 27.33 5.65
C PRO A 87 35.60 27.00 4.58
N ASP A 88 36.23 28.02 4.01
CA ASP A 88 37.32 27.87 3.06
C ASP A 88 38.62 27.49 3.82
N PRO A 89 39.12 26.26 3.69
CA PRO A 89 40.31 25.81 4.44
C PRO A 89 41.57 26.56 4.03
N THR A 90 41.56 27.30 2.90
CA THR A 90 42.69 28.09 2.43
C THR A 90 42.77 29.48 3.08
N LYS A 91 41.78 29.86 3.91
CA LYS A 91 41.70 31.18 4.54
C LYS A 91 41.88 31.08 6.06
N PRO A 92 42.65 32.00 6.69
CA PRO A 92 42.93 31.94 8.14
C PRO A 92 41.69 31.95 9.04
N ASN A 93 40.59 32.57 8.59
CA ASN A 93 39.32 32.65 9.30
C ASN A 93 38.20 31.83 8.64
N GLY A 94 38.53 30.99 7.65
CA GLY A 94 37.58 30.19 6.91
C GLY A 94 36.60 30.97 6.01
N LYS A 95 36.79 32.29 5.83
CA LYS A 95 35.87 33.16 5.09
C LYS A 95 36.52 33.78 3.83
N PRO A 96 35.74 34.07 2.77
CA PRO A 96 34.32 33.75 2.61
C PRO A 96 34.10 32.24 2.46
N TYR A 97 32.93 31.77 2.90
CA TYR A 97 32.59 30.35 2.73
C TYR A 97 32.46 29.99 1.24
N ILE A 98 32.79 28.74 0.90
CA ILE A 98 32.78 28.18 -0.46
C ILE A 98 31.71 27.11 -0.65
N ALA A 99 31.17 26.99 -1.86
CA ALA A 99 30.08 26.07 -2.18
C ALA A 99 30.56 24.62 -2.37
N ARG A 100 29.79 23.65 -1.85
CA ARG A 100 29.92 22.20 -2.05
C ARG A 100 28.53 21.59 -2.30
N ASP A 101 28.07 21.61 -3.55
CA ASP A 101 26.69 21.23 -3.90
C ASP A 101 26.37 19.79 -3.52
N GLY A 102 25.32 19.59 -2.72
CA GLY A 102 24.92 18.28 -2.18
C GLY A 102 25.51 17.93 -0.81
N GLU A 103 26.52 18.66 -0.32
CA GLU A 103 27.14 18.41 0.99
C GLU A 103 26.61 19.40 2.05
N SER A 104 25.70 18.96 2.91
CA SER A 104 25.08 19.83 3.92
C SER A 104 26.04 20.19 5.06
N ASN A 105 26.23 21.49 5.33
CA ASN A 105 27.03 21.99 6.45
C ASN A 105 26.21 21.98 7.77
N PRO A 106 26.60 21.21 8.80
CA PRO A 106 25.86 21.11 10.06
C PRO A 106 25.82 22.43 10.86
N GLU A 107 26.64 23.44 10.55
CA GLU A 107 26.54 24.76 11.17
C GLU A 107 25.16 25.41 10.98
N LEU A 108 24.41 25.03 9.93
CA LEU A 108 23.06 25.53 9.70
C LEU A 108 22.10 25.15 10.84
N GLU A 109 22.37 24.06 11.57
CA GLU A 109 21.51 23.53 12.64
C GLU A 109 21.51 24.44 13.88
N LYS A 110 22.54 25.27 14.04
CA LYS A 110 22.69 26.20 15.16
C LYS A 110 21.76 27.42 15.03
N LEU A 111 21.21 27.65 13.84
CA LEU A 111 20.39 28.82 13.48
C LEU A 111 18.90 28.45 13.40
N ASP A 112 18.07 29.29 12.77
CA ASP A 112 16.61 29.18 12.89
C ASP A 112 15.98 28.14 11.94
N ARG A 113 16.70 27.62 10.94
CA ARG A 113 16.11 26.77 9.89
C ARG A 113 15.44 25.51 10.42
N ASN A 114 16.10 24.81 11.33
CA ASN A 114 15.54 23.58 11.92
C ASN A 114 14.43 23.90 12.92
N ARG A 115 14.56 25.02 13.65
CA ARG A 115 13.55 25.48 14.61
C ARG A 115 12.26 25.88 13.91
N LEU A 116 12.34 26.60 12.78
CA LEU A 116 11.19 26.97 11.97
C LEU A 116 10.49 25.73 11.43
N GLY A 117 11.23 24.82 10.81
CA GLY A 117 10.67 23.58 10.27
C GLY A 117 10.04 22.70 11.35
N SER A 118 10.70 22.55 12.50
CA SER A 118 10.18 21.81 13.64
C SER A 118 8.91 22.44 14.21
N MET A 119 8.89 23.77 14.38
CA MET A 119 7.71 24.51 14.85
C MET A 119 6.53 24.32 13.88
N ALA A 120 6.75 24.56 12.58
CA ALA A 120 5.71 24.41 11.56
C ALA A 120 5.15 22.98 11.55
N ASN A 121 6.02 21.96 11.51
CA ASN A 121 5.60 20.56 11.55
C ASN A 121 4.86 20.20 12.84
N SER A 122 5.27 20.74 14.00
CA SER A 122 4.60 20.50 15.28
C SER A 122 3.19 21.08 15.27
N VAL A 123 3.02 22.31 14.76
CA VAL A 123 1.70 22.94 14.59
C VAL A 123 0.83 22.13 13.64
N THR A 124 1.36 21.68 12.49
CA THR A 124 0.65 20.81 11.54
C THR A 124 0.18 19.51 12.21
N THR A 125 1.09 18.83 12.91
CA THR A 125 0.83 17.57 13.63
C THR A 125 -0.27 17.73 14.68
N LEU A 126 -0.13 18.72 15.56
CA LEU A 126 -1.07 18.98 16.64
C LEU A 126 -2.44 19.43 16.12
N SER A 127 -2.48 20.19 15.03
CA SER A 127 -3.74 20.64 14.41
C SER A 127 -4.50 19.49 13.77
N LEU A 128 -3.80 18.60 13.04
CA LEU A 128 -4.40 17.37 12.50
C LEU A 128 -4.87 16.44 13.63
N ALA A 129 -4.06 16.25 14.67
CA ALA A 129 -4.44 15.42 15.81
C ALA A 129 -5.68 15.97 16.52
N TYR A 130 -5.75 17.29 16.73
CA TYR A 130 -6.97 17.95 17.22
C TYR A 130 -8.15 17.69 16.30
N TYR A 131 -7.99 17.90 14.99
CA TYR A 131 -9.08 17.75 14.03
C TYR A 131 -9.69 16.35 14.06
N PHE A 132 -8.86 15.31 14.00
CA PHE A 132 -9.33 13.93 13.94
C PHE A 132 -9.82 13.42 15.31
N SER A 133 -9.19 13.80 16.43
CA SER A 133 -9.56 13.31 17.77
C SER A 133 -10.60 14.16 18.50
N GLY A 134 -10.74 15.44 18.18
CA GLY A 134 -11.45 16.42 18.98
C GLY A 134 -10.79 16.77 20.32
N ASN A 135 -9.57 16.29 20.60
CA ASN A 135 -8.93 16.48 21.90
C ASN A 135 -8.23 17.85 22.00
N GLU A 136 -8.80 18.74 22.81
CA GLU A 136 -8.34 20.11 23.05
C GLU A 136 -6.89 20.24 23.53
N LYS A 137 -6.29 19.19 24.13
CA LYS A 137 -4.88 19.26 24.56
C LYS A 137 -3.94 19.56 23.38
N TYR A 138 -4.24 19.02 22.20
CA TYR A 138 -3.44 19.23 21.00
C TYR A 138 -3.61 20.64 20.44
N ALA A 139 -4.84 21.14 20.35
CA ALA A 139 -5.11 22.51 19.90
C ALA A 139 -4.51 23.56 20.85
N ARG A 140 -4.54 23.30 22.16
CA ARG A 140 -3.89 24.14 23.17
C ARG A 140 -2.38 24.24 22.92
N LYS A 141 -1.72 23.10 22.70
CA LYS A 141 -0.28 23.08 22.40
C LYS A 141 0.02 23.75 21.07
N ALA A 142 -0.74 23.48 20.01
CA ALA A 142 -0.57 24.14 18.71
C ALA A 142 -0.67 25.66 18.85
N THR A 143 -1.67 26.14 19.59
CA THR A 143 -1.88 27.57 19.85
C THR A 143 -0.74 28.18 20.66
N GLU A 144 -0.20 27.47 21.65
CA GLU A 144 1.00 27.90 22.38
C GLU A 144 2.18 28.12 21.43
N LEU A 145 2.47 27.13 20.56
CA LEU A 145 3.57 27.21 19.60
C LEU A 145 3.40 28.39 18.63
N ILE A 146 2.18 28.59 18.10
CA ILE A 146 1.84 29.73 17.25
C ILE A 146 2.10 31.05 18.00
N ARG A 147 1.61 31.18 19.24
CA ARG A 147 1.80 32.40 20.05
C ARG A 147 3.28 32.68 20.31
N VAL A 148 4.06 31.67 20.69
CA VAL A 148 5.50 31.81 20.94
C VAL A 148 6.24 32.25 19.69
N TRP A 149 5.95 31.64 18.54
CA TRP A 149 6.68 31.93 17.30
C TRP A 149 6.26 33.24 16.64
N PHE A 150 4.97 33.62 16.68
CA PHE A 150 4.46 34.73 15.87
C PHE A 150 4.05 35.96 16.67
N PHE A 151 3.58 35.82 17.92
CA PHE A 151 2.88 36.91 18.62
C PHE A 151 3.64 37.44 19.83
N ASN A 152 4.17 36.54 20.66
CA ASN A 152 4.75 36.86 21.95
C ASN A 152 5.93 37.82 21.79
N LYS A 153 5.83 39.00 22.40
CA LYS A 153 6.81 40.09 22.22
C LYS A 153 8.25 39.64 22.51
N ALA A 154 8.46 38.75 23.48
CA ALA A 154 9.78 38.26 23.87
C ALA A 154 10.39 37.20 22.92
N THR A 155 9.59 36.58 22.06
CA THR A 155 10.01 35.39 21.29
C THR A 155 9.63 35.42 19.81
N ARG A 156 8.77 36.35 19.38
CA ARG A 156 8.21 36.34 18.03
C ARG A 156 9.27 36.47 16.94
N MET A 157 9.01 35.92 15.77
CA MET A 157 9.75 36.18 14.55
C MET A 157 9.23 37.46 13.89
N ASN A 158 10.13 38.33 13.43
CA ASN A 158 9.76 39.46 12.57
C ASN A 158 9.30 38.92 11.19
N PRO A 159 8.27 39.52 10.55
CA PRO A 159 7.69 39.01 9.30
C PRO A 159 8.56 39.33 8.08
N ASN A 160 9.82 38.88 8.07
CA ASN A 160 10.78 39.02 6.99
C ASN A 160 11.83 37.89 7.04
N LEU A 161 12.56 37.69 5.94
CA LEU A 161 13.67 36.73 5.84
C LEU A 161 14.98 37.42 5.42
N ASN A 162 15.22 38.66 5.86
CA ASN A 162 16.38 39.48 5.47
C ASN A 162 17.74 38.80 5.71
N TYR A 163 17.80 37.82 6.61
CA TYR A 163 19.01 37.06 6.96
C TYR A 163 18.84 35.55 6.73
N ALA A 164 17.98 35.15 5.79
CA ALA A 164 17.84 33.75 5.41
C ALA A 164 18.94 33.30 4.43
N GLN A 165 19.48 32.12 4.69
CA GLN A 165 20.56 31.47 3.97
C GLN A 165 21.79 32.35 3.73
N VAL A 166 22.24 33.02 4.79
CA VAL A 166 23.50 33.77 4.82
C VAL A 166 24.65 32.88 4.37
N ILE A 167 25.59 33.45 3.62
CA ILE A 167 26.88 32.84 3.33
C ILE A 167 27.93 33.63 4.13
N PRO A 168 28.52 33.07 5.19
CA PRO A 168 29.46 33.81 6.02
C PRO A 168 30.64 34.39 5.22
N GLY A 169 30.87 35.69 5.39
CA GLY A 169 31.89 36.46 4.67
C GLY A 169 31.45 37.01 3.31
N ILE A 170 30.17 36.87 2.93
CA ILE A 170 29.62 37.40 1.67
C ILE A 170 28.48 38.38 1.96
N ASP A 171 28.44 39.48 1.21
CA ASP A 171 27.39 40.52 1.26
C ASP A 171 27.08 41.03 2.68
N ASN A 172 28.12 41.22 3.49
CA ASN A 172 28.02 41.64 4.90
C ASN A 172 27.10 40.73 5.74
N ASP A 173 27.18 39.43 5.49
CA ASP A 173 26.38 38.39 6.17
C ASP A 173 24.86 38.63 6.05
N ARG A 174 24.41 39.28 4.96
CA ARG A 174 22.99 39.40 4.60
C ARG A 174 22.44 38.11 3.99
N GLY A 175 21.13 37.96 4.06
CA GLY A 175 20.42 36.85 3.43
C GLY A 175 20.43 36.93 1.91
N ARG A 176 20.14 35.80 1.26
CA ARG A 176 20.07 35.67 -0.20
C ARG A 176 18.67 35.29 -0.65
N CYS A 177 18.34 35.55 -1.92
CA CYS A 177 17.01 35.23 -2.49
C CYS A 177 16.55 33.81 -2.17
N TYR A 178 17.42 32.82 -2.39
CA TYR A 178 17.17 31.40 -2.11
C TYR A 178 16.71 31.08 -0.69
N GLY A 179 16.91 31.98 0.27
CA GLY A 179 16.44 31.82 1.65
C GLY A 179 14.93 31.94 1.82
N VAL A 180 14.19 32.48 0.85
CA VAL A 180 12.72 32.55 0.91
C VAL A 180 12.09 31.16 1.04
N ILE A 181 12.66 30.16 0.36
CA ILE A 181 12.23 28.76 0.41
C ILE A 181 12.29 28.13 1.80
N ASP A 182 13.05 28.71 2.75
CA ASP A 182 13.09 28.22 4.13
C ASP A 182 11.69 28.25 4.79
N SER A 183 10.84 29.18 4.35
CA SER A 183 9.47 29.35 4.84
C SER A 183 8.43 28.52 4.08
N TYR A 184 8.84 27.62 3.18
CA TYR A 184 7.90 26.77 2.42
C TYR A 184 7.05 25.89 3.34
N SER A 185 7.62 25.41 4.45
CA SER A 185 6.88 24.64 5.48
C SER A 185 5.69 25.38 6.11
N PHE A 186 5.58 26.70 5.93
CA PHE A 186 4.38 27.42 6.32
C PHE A 186 3.17 27.13 5.43
N VAL A 187 3.35 26.66 4.20
CA VAL A 187 2.24 26.29 3.31
C VAL A 187 1.40 25.19 3.96
N ASP A 188 2.01 24.05 4.31
CA ASP A 188 1.33 22.95 5.01
C ASP A 188 0.79 23.37 6.39
N MET A 189 1.56 24.18 7.12
CA MET A 189 1.13 24.69 8.42
C MET A 189 -0.16 25.52 8.30
N LEU A 190 -0.25 26.38 7.28
CA LEU A 190 -1.43 27.22 7.06
C LEU A 190 -2.63 26.46 6.52
N ASP A 191 -2.43 25.28 5.92
CA ASP A 191 -3.51 24.35 5.61
C ASP A 191 -4.06 23.65 6.85
N ALA A 192 -3.20 23.44 7.86
CA ALA A 192 -3.57 22.80 9.12
C ALA A 192 -4.21 23.76 10.12
N VAL A 193 -3.76 25.02 10.20
CA VAL A 193 -4.26 26.02 11.16
C VAL A 193 -5.79 26.21 11.11
N PRO A 194 -6.46 26.27 9.94
CA PRO A 194 -7.91 26.37 9.85
C PRO A 194 -8.65 25.24 10.57
N LEU A 195 -8.03 24.07 10.68
CA LEU A 195 -8.60 22.93 11.41
C LEU A 195 -8.74 23.20 12.92
N LEU A 196 -7.96 24.14 13.46
CA LEU A 196 -8.09 24.63 14.84
C LEU A 196 -9.29 25.58 15.02
N GLY A 197 -9.98 26.00 13.95
CA GLY A 197 -11.00 27.05 14.00
C GLY A 197 -12.21 26.72 14.87
N SER A 198 -12.45 25.44 15.16
CA SER A 198 -13.50 24.99 16.09
C SER A 198 -13.02 24.86 17.55
N SER A 199 -11.73 25.05 17.81
CA SER A 199 -11.12 24.88 19.13
C SER A 199 -11.46 26.02 20.07
N GLN A 200 -11.55 25.72 21.36
CA GLN A 200 -11.65 26.72 22.42
C GLN A 200 -10.30 27.43 22.66
N SER A 201 -9.20 26.78 22.31
CA SER A 201 -7.83 27.26 22.56
C SER A 201 -7.37 28.28 21.51
N PHE A 202 -7.68 28.04 20.22
CA PHE A 202 -7.30 28.91 19.11
C PHE A 202 -8.40 29.94 18.84
N THR A 203 -8.20 31.16 19.33
CA THR A 203 -9.27 32.18 19.31
C THR A 203 -9.34 32.92 17.98
N THR A 204 -10.46 33.58 17.72
CA THR A 204 -10.61 34.52 16.60
C THR A 204 -9.55 35.63 16.61
N LYS A 205 -9.10 36.04 17.81
CA LYS A 205 -8.00 37.00 17.99
C LYS A 205 -6.65 36.42 17.58
N ASP A 206 -6.38 35.14 17.87
CA ASP A 206 -5.16 34.47 17.42
C ASP A 206 -5.14 34.34 15.89
N ASN A 207 -6.25 33.90 15.30
CA ASN A 207 -6.41 33.81 13.85
C ASN A 207 -6.17 35.16 13.16
N LYS A 208 -6.79 36.24 13.68
CA LYS A 208 -6.61 37.60 13.15
C LYS A 208 -5.14 38.04 13.22
N GLN A 209 -4.47 37.86 14.36
CA GLN A 209 -3.06 38.20 14.52
C GLN A 209 -2.14 37.39 13.58
N LEU A 210 -2.45 36.10 13.37
CA LEU A 210 -1.70 35.27 12.43
C LEU A 210 -1.86 35.77 11.00
N LYS A 211 -3.09 36.09 10.58
CA LYS A 211 -3.35 36.69 9.26
C LYS A 211 -2.64 38.04 9.09
N GLU A 212 -2.60 38.87 10.13
CA GLU A 212 -1.84 40.13 10.09
C GLU A 212 -0.33 39.90 9.94
N TRP A 213 0.24 38.91 10.64
CA TRP A 213 1.65 38.55 10.50
C TRP A 213 1.96 38.06 9.09
N PHE A 214 1.17 37.11 8.57
CA PHE A 214 1.35 36.60 7.21
C PHE A 214 1.05 37.64 6.13
N GLY A 215 0.16 38.60 6.38
CA GLY A 215 -0.07 39.73 5.47
C GLY A 215 1.16 40.63 5.35
N LYS A 216 1.82 40.93 6.48
CA LYS A 216 3.10 41.66 6.48
C LYS A 216 4.21 40.86 5.82
N PHE A 217 4.26 39.56 6.06
CA PHE A 217 5.28 38.69 5.47
C PHE A 217 5.09 38.54 3.96
N LEU A 218 3.86 38.35 3.48
CA LEU A 218 3.50 38.38 2.07
C LEU A 218 3.91 39.70 1.43
N GLN A 219 3.61 40.84 2.06
CA GLN A 219 4.04 42.15 1.57
C GLN A 219 5.56 42.24 1.45
N TRP A 220 6.31 41.72 2.43
CA TRP A 220 7.77 41.65 2.36
C TRP A 220 8.26 40.76 1.19
N ILE A 221 7.64 39.61 0.94
CA ILE A 221 7.96 38.75 -0.21
C ILE A 221 7.76 39.52 -1.52
N LEU A 222 6.64 40.22 -1.68
CA LEU A 222 6.29 40.94 -2.92
C LEU A 222 7.16 42.17 -3.19
N THR A 223 7.66 42.84 -2.14
CA THR A 223 8.34 44.15 -2.26
C THR A 223 9.82 44.16 -1.93
N SER A 224 10.33 43.18 -1.18
CA SER A 224 11.76 43.13 -0.88
C SER A 224 12.57 42.72 -2.11
N LYS A 225 13.78 43.26 -2.23
CA LYS A 225 14.73 42.85 -3.28
C LYS A 225 15.02 41.34 -3.22
N GLN A 226 14.97 40.75 -2.03
CA GLN A 226 15.22 39.33 -1.83
C GLN A 226 14.08 38.48 -2.38
N GLY A 227 12.84 38.78 -2.01
CA GLY A 227 11.64 38.08 -2.50
C GLY A 227 11.46 38.22 -4.01
N GLN A 228 11.60 39.43 -4.55
CA GLN A 228 11.52 39.66 -6.00
C GLN A 228 12.58 38.88 -6.79
N LYS A 229 13.82 38.80 -6.28
CA LYS A 229 14.88 38.00 -6.90
C LYS A 229 14.62 36.50 -6.82
N GLU A 230 13.95 36.02 -5.77
CA GLU A 230 13.55 34.61 -5.67
C GLU A 230 12.50 34.28 -6.76
N GLY A 231 11.48 35.12 -6.90
CA GLY A 231 10.47 34.96 -7.95
C GLY A 231 11.00 35.08 -9.38
N GLN A 232 12.22 35.61 -9.57
CA GLN A 232 12.92 35.72 -10.85
C GLN A 232 13.88 34.56 -11.15
N GLN A 233 14.06 33.61 -10.22
CA GLN A 233 14.90 32.45 -10.47
C GLN A 233 14.36 31.60 -11.62
N LYS A 234 15.27 30.88 -12.31
CA LYS A 234 14.94 30.07 -13.49
C LYS A 234 14.60 28.61 -13.16
N ASN A 235 14.58 28.25 -11.89
CA ASN A 235 14.49 26.88 -11.38
C ASN A 235 13.39 26.78 -10.31
N ASN A 236 13.34 25.63 -9.62
CA ASN A 236 12.39 25.29 -8.57
C ASN A 236 12.14 26.38 -7.51
N HIS A 237 13.10 27.26 -7.24
CA HIS A 237 12.94 28.37 -6.29
C HIS A 237 11.81 29.33 -6.69
N SER A 238 11.67 29.66 -7.99
CA SER A 238 10.62 30.58 -8.41
C SER A 238 9.24 29.92 -8.48
N THR A 239 9.19 28.60 -8.68
CA THR A 239 7.96 27.81 -8.53
C THR A 239 7.52 27.75 -7.07
N ALA A 240 8.46 27.47 -6.15
CA ALA A 240 8.22 27.47 -4.71
C ALA A 240 7.75 28.83 -4.22
N HIS A 241 8.40 29.90 -4.68
CA HIS A 241 8.01 31.29 -4.39
C HIS A 241 6.56 31.56 -4.76
N ASP A 242 6.14 31.21 -5.98
CA ASP A 242 4.77 31.47 -6.42
C ASP A 242 3.75 30.65 -5.60
N ALA A 243 4.07 29.39 -5.29
CA ALA A 243 3.24 28.58 -4.39
C ALA A 243 3.08 29.22 -3.01
N GLN A 244 4.17 29.72 -2.40
CA GLN A 244 4.12 30.43 -1.13
C GLN A 244 3.29 31.72 -1.21
N VAL A 245 3.47 32.52 -2.27
CA VAL A 245 2.69 33.74 -2.47
C VAL A 245 1.20 33.43 -2.58
N ILE A 246 0.82 32.42 -3.36
CA ILE A 246 -0.58 32.02 -3.55
C ILE A 246 -1.17 31.54 -2.22
N ALA A 247 -0.49 30.62 -1.51
CA ALA A 247 -0.94 30.10 -0.23
C ALA A 247 -1.13 31.21 0.82
N PHE A 248 -0.15 32.10 0.96
CA PHE A 248 -0.21 33.21 1.92
C PHE A 248 -1.27 34.24 1.53
N ALA A 249 -1.44 34.50 0.23
CA ALA A 249 -2.50 35.38 -0.27
C ALA A 249 -3.88 34.80 0.01
N MET A 250 -4.10 33.50 -0.23
CA MET A 250 -5.35 32.81 0.10
C MET A 250 -5.64 32.87 1.61
N TYR A 251 -4.67 32.52 2.45
CA TYR A 251 -4.83 32.54 3.92
C TYR A 251 -5.17 33.93 4.47
N THR A 252 -4.53 34.97 3.93
CA THR A 252 -4.74 36.37 4.34
C THR A 252 -5.97 37.02 3.70
N GLY A 253 -6.65 36.32 2.77
CA GLY A 253 -7.81 36.84 2.05
C GLY A 253 -7.48 37.77 0.89
N ASN A 254 -6.21 37.87 0.48
CA ASN A 254 -5.78 38.65 -0.67
C ASN A 254 -5.99 37.87 -1.99
N LYS A 255 -7.25 37.59 -2.32
CA LYS A 255 -7.66 36.79 -3.48
C LYS A 255 -7.07 37.31 -4.81
N LYS A 256 -6.98 38.64 -4.96
CA LYS A 256 -6.45 39.27 -6.18
C LYS A 256 -4.99 38.88 -6.45
N VAL A 257 -4.14 38.90 -5.41
CA VAL A 257 -2.74 38.48 -5.55
C VAL A 257 -2.64 37.00 -5.95
N ALA A 258 -3.45 36.13 -5.31
CA ALA A 258 -3.48 34.71 -5.67
C ALA A 258 -3.88 34.49 -7.14
N GLU A 259 -4.95 35.13 -7.60
CA GLU A 259 -5.43 35.04 -8.98
C GLU A 259 -4.43 35.58 -10.00
N ASP A 260 -3.72 36.67 -9.68
CA ASP A 260 -2.71 37.24 -10.56
C ASP A 260 -1.52 36.30 -10.75
N TYR A 261 -1.03 35.70 -9.66
CA TYR A 261 0.04 34.70 -9.74
C TYR A 261 -0.40 33.44 -10.48
N LEU A 262 -1.61 32.93 -10.21
CA LEU A 262 -2.16 31.78 -10.93
C LEU A 262 -2.28 32.03 -12.44
N ARG A 263 -2.75 33.20 -12.85
CA ARG A 263 -2.89 33.58 -14.28
C ARG A 263 -1.54 33.62 -14.98
N GLU A 264 -0.50 34.08 -14.31
CA GLU A 264 0.85 34.21 -14.88
C GLU A 264 1.68 32.92 -14.79
N PHE A 265 1.27 31.98 -13.95
CA PHE A 265 2.01 30.77 -13.63
C PHE A 265 2.40 29.93 -14.86
N PRO A 266 1.51 29.66 -15.85
CA PRO A 266 1.90 28.88 -17.02
C PRO A 266 3.07 29.49 -17.80
N ALA A 267 2.99 30.79 -18.10
CA ALA A 267 4.03 31.48 -18.86
C ALA A 267 5.33 31.62 -18.07
N LYS A 268 5.25 31.96 -16.78
CA LYS A 268 6.44 32.24 -15.96
C LYS A 268 7.14 30.99 -15.42
N ARG A 269 6.41 29.88 -15.27
CA ARG A 269 6.92 28.65 -14.62
C ARG A 269 6.89 27.47 -15.57
N ILE A 270 5.72 27.06 -16.05
CA ILE A 270 5.59 25.85 -16.88
C ILE A 270 6.40 26.02 -18.17
N TYR A 271 6.12 27.03 -18.98
CA TYR A 271 6.75 27.20 -20.29
C TYR A 271 8.23 27.62 -20.18
N ALA A 272 8.58 28.31 -19.10
CA ALA A 272 9.95 28.79 -18.88
C ALA A 272 10.90 27.71 -18.33
N GLN A 273 10.38 26.69 -17.64
CA GLN A 273 11.20 25.69 -16.95
C GLN A 273 11.11 24.28 -17.55
N ILE A 274 10.06 24.00 -18.32
CA ILE A 274 9.83 22.70 -18.96
C ILE A 274 10.10 22.82 -20.46
N GLU A 275 10.91 21.92 -21.01
CA GLU A 275 11.16 21.82 -22.44
C GLU A 275 10.08 21.01 -23.18
N PRO A 276 10.00 21.09 -24.52
CA PRO A 276 9.01 20.35 -25.30
C PRO A 276 9.03 18.83 -25.13
N ASP A 277 10.12 18.25 -24.60
CA ASP A 277 10.26 16.82 -24.29
C ASP A 277 10.01 16.49 -22.80
N GLY A 278 9.59 17.47 -22.00
CA GLY A 278 9.32 17.31 -20.57
C GLY A 278 10.53 17.52 -19.65
N LYS A 279 11.74 17.66 -20.20
CA LYS A 279 12.92 17.90 -19.36
C LYS A 279 12.79 19.22 -18.61
N GLN A 280 13.38 19.25 -17.42
CA GLN A 280 13.53 20.45 -16.58
C GLN A 280 15.02 20.82 -16.48
N PRO A 281 15.61 21.56 -17.44
CA PRO A 281 17.06 21.64 -17.60
C PRO A 281 17.82 22.19 -16.38
N GLN A 282 17.20 23.11 -15.64
CA GLN A 282 17.82 23.71 -14.45
C GLN A 282 17.87 22.75 -13.25
N GLU A 283 16.99 21.76 -13.22
CA GLU A 283 16.95 20.70 -12.20
C GLU A 283 17.85 19.54 -12.60
N LEU A 284 17.86 19.17 -13.89
CA LEU A 284 18.63 18.04 -14.41
C LEU A 284 20.16 18.22 -14.30
N ARG A 285 20.64 19.46 -14.20
CA ARG A 285 22.07 19.75 -13.99
C ARG A 285 22.55 19.55 -12.55
N ARG A 286 21.65 19.30 -11.59
CA ARG A 286 21.97 19.19 -10.16
C ARG A 286 22.54 17.82 -9.81
N THR A 287 23.23 17.72 -8.67
CA THR A 287 23.75 16.43 -8.15
C THR A 287 22.65 15.48 -7.70
N LEU A 288 21.47 16.01 -7.38
CA LEU A 288 20.23 15.28 -7.04
C LEU A 288 19.15 15.57 -8.09
N ALA A 289 19.46 15.34 -9.37
CA ALA A 289 18.67 15.79 -10.51
C ALA A 289 17.22 15.28 -10.51
N PHE A 290 17.01 14.01 -10.17
CA PHE A 290 15.65 13.44 -10.07
C PHE A 290 14.91 14.11 -8.91
N GLY A 291 15.57 14.22 -7.75
CA GLY A 291 15.01 14.85 -6.56
C GLY A 291 14.58 16.31 -6.78
N TYR A 292 15.39 17.11 -7.46
CA TYR A 292 15.02 18.50 -7.78
C TYR A 292 13.91 18.61 -8.83
N SER A 293 13.88 17.70 -9.81
CA SER A 293 12.82 17.65 -10.82
C SER A 293 11.48 17.28 -10.20
N GLN A 294 11.48 16.28 -9.31
CA GLN A 294 10.31 15.87 -8.51
C GLN A 294 9.87 17.00 -7.59
N PHE A 295 10.79 17.62 -6.85
CA PHE A 295 10.49 18.73 -5.94
C PHE A 295 9.83 19.93 -6.64
N ASN A 296 10.28 20.25 -7.86
CA ASN A 296 9.64 21.30 -8.66
C ASN A 296 8.21 20.91 -9.08
N LEU A 297 7.99 19.65 -9.47
CA LEU A 297 6.65 19.15 -9.80
C LEU A 297 5.71 19.16 -8.59
N THR A 298 6.18 18.80 -7.39
CA THR A 298 5.39 18.90 -6.15
C THR A 298 4.85 20.31 -5.96
N HIS A 299 5.70 21.33 -6.12
CA HIS A 299 5.26 22.73 -6.00
C HIS A 299 4.28 23.15 -7.10
N MET A 300 4.44 22.63 -8.33
CA MET A 300 3.44 22.86 -9.39
C MET A 300 2.09 22.22 -9.04
N ILE A 301 2.11 21.00 -8.48
CA ILE A 301 0.91 20.30 -8.00
C ILE A 301 0.22 21.11 -6.90
N ASP A 302 0.97 21.65 -5.95
CA ASP A 302 0.43 22.50 -4.88
C ASP A 302 -0.29 23.73 -5.46
N VAL A 303 0.33 24.39 -6.46
CA VAL A 303 -0.28 25.52 -7.17
C VAL A 303 -1.53 25.11 -7.92
N PHE A 304 -1.57 23.91 -8.51
CA PHE A 304 -2.75 23.43 -9.23
C PHE A 304 -3.91 23.13 -8.29
N LEU A 305 -3.63 22.51 -7.14
CA LEU A 305 -4.64 22.28 -6.10
C LEU A 305 -5.21 23.61 -5.58
N MET A 306 -4.35 24.59 -5.30
CA MET A 306 -4.76 25.96 -4.94
C MET A 306 -5.58 26.64 -6.05
N GLY A 307 -5.16 26.49 -7.30
CA GLY A 307 -5.87 27.00 -8.47
C GLY A 307 -7.27 26.44 -8.60
N GLN A 308 -7.43 25.12 -8.45
CA GLN A 308 -8.73 24.46 -8.50
C GLN A 308 -9.69 24.96 -7.42
N LYS A 309 -9.20 25.23 -6.20
CA LYS A 309 -10.00 25.84 -5.11
C LYS A 309 -10.51 27.23 -5.48
N LEU A 310 -9.80 27.96 -6.34
CA LEU A 310 -10.21 29.26 -6.86
C LEU A 310 -10.92 29.18 -8.23
N GLY A 311 -11.22 27.97 -8.72
CA GLY A 311 -11.88 27.76 -10.01
C GLY A 311 -10.97 27.97 -11.22
N VAL A 312 -9.65 27.97 -11.04
CA VAL A 312 -8.64 28.13 -12.09
C VAL A 312 -8.01 26.79 -12.41
N LYS A 313 -8.24 26.28 -13.63
CA LYS A 313 -7.65 25.03 -14.11
C LYS A 313 -6.34 25.31 -14.86
N LEU A 314 -5.21 24.89 -14.30
CA LEU A 314 -3.87 25.16 -14.85
C LEU A 314 -3.18 23.95 -15.48
N ASP A 315 -3.59 22.73 -15.13
CA ASP A 315 -2.97 21.48 -15.58
C ASP A 315 -3.08 21.26 -17.10
N THR A 316 -4.04 21.92 -17.76
CA THR A 316 -4.24 21.85 -19.22
C THR A 316 -3.41 22.87 -20.00
N ALA A 317 -2.67 23.76 -19.32
CA ALA A 317 -1.92 24.82 -19.97
C ALA A 317 -0.76 24.26 -20.82
N THR A 318 -0.70 24.64 -22.09
CA THR A 318 0.29 24.17 -23.07
C THR A 318 0.79 25.32 -23.92
N SER A 319 2.11 25.46 -24.08
CA SER A 319 2.72 26.45 -24.98
C SER A 319 2.56 26.08 -26.45
N THR A 320 2.85 27.01 -27.35
CA THR A 320 2.79 26.80 -28.81
C THR A 320 3.75 25.71 -29.31
N ASP A 321 4.89 25.52 -28.65
CA ASP A 321 5.87 24.46 -28.93
C ASP A 321 5.63 23.19 -28.08
N GLY A 322 4.50 23.12 -27.36
CA GLY A 322 4.03 21.92 -26.69
C GLY A 322 4.62 21.66 -25.29
N ARG A 323 5.20 22.65 -24.63
CA ARG A 323 5.63 22.56 -23.22
C ARG A 323 4.40 22.54 -22.32
N ASN A 324 4.31 21.56 -21.42
CA ASN A 324 3.24 21.48 -20.44
C ASN A 324 3.69 20.66 -19.22
N PHE A 325 2.90 20.73 -18.14
CA PHE A 325 3.17 20.02 -16.89
C PHE A 325 3.23 18.50 -17.07
N TYR A 326 2.28 17.92 -17.81
CA TYR A 326 2.19 16.48 -17.98
C TYR A 326 3.40 15.88 -18.68
N LYS A 327 4.01 16.57 -19.65
CA LYS A 327 5.26 16.12 -20.26
C LYS A 327 6.40 16.00 -19.25
N ALA A 328 6.47 16.90 -18.26
CA ALA A 328 7.49 16.81 -17.23
C ALA A 328 7.25 15.66 -16.25
N VAL A 329 5.98 15.37 -15.93
CA VAL A 329 5.61 14.17 -15.16
C VAL A 329 5.92 12.92 -15.97
N ASP A 330 5.53 12.85 -17.24
CA ASP A 330 5.77 11.72 -18.14
C ASP A 330 7.27 11.43 -18.32
N PHE A 331 8.10 12.47 -18.36
CA PHE A 331 9.55 12.33 -18.41
C PHE A 331 10.11 11.60 -17.17
N LEU A 332 9.65 11.93 -15.95
CA LEU A 332 10.07 11.21 -14.73
C LEU A 332 9.40 9.83 -14.61
N ALA A 333 8.16 9.68 -15.07
CA ALA A 333 7.41 8.42 -15.05
C ALA A 333 8.15 7.29 -15.77
N GLN A 334 8.88 7.59 -16.84
CA GLN A 334 9.73 6.62 -17.57
C GLN A 334 10.85 6.00 -16.72
N PHE A 335 11.19 6.60 -15.59
CA PHE A 335 12.21 6.14 -14.64
C PHE A 335 11.65 5.64 -13.32
N THR A 336 10.31 5.58 -13.18
CA THR A 336 9.67 5.06 -11.97
C THR A 336 9.88 3.56 -11.87
N GLY A 337 10.32 3.08 -10.71
CA GLY A 337 10.63 1.67 -10.46
C GLY A 337 11.96 1.17 -11.06
N LYS A 338 12.71 2.02 -11.75
CA LYS A 338 14.03 1.68 -12.33
C LYS A 338 15.17 1.85 -11.33
N LYS A 339 16.30 1.20 -11.60
CA LYS A 339 17.52 1.40 -10.81
C LYS A 339 18.14 2.76 -11.12
N VAL A 340 18.83 3.36 -10.15
CA VAL A 340 19.54 4.63 -10.34
C VAL A 340 20.57 4.58 -11.49
N SER A 341 21.11 3.40 -11.82
CA SER A 341 22.00 3.20 -12.97
C SER A 341 21.33 3.45 -14.34
N GLU A 342 20.01 3.42 -14.40
CA GLU A 342 19.22 3.69 -15.61
C GLU A 342 18.83 5.17 -15.74
N TRP A 343 19.11 5.98 -14.71
CA TRP A 343 18.89 7.42 -14.72
C TRP A 343 20.11 8.13 -15.37
N PRO A 344 19.94 8.86 -16.50
CA PRO A 344 21.06 9.39 -17.26
C PRO A 344 21.66 10.68 -16.69
N TYR A 345 21.20 11.13 -15.52
CA TYR A 345 21.71 12.32 -14.83
C TYR A 345 22.26 11.95 -13.45
N LYS A 346 22.82 12.93 -12.73
CA LYS A 346 23.32 12.67 -11.37
C LYS A 346 22.16 12.48 -10.39
N GLN A 347 22.20 11.41 -9.62
CA GLN A 347 21.48 11.29 -8.35
C GLN A 347 22.42 10.62 -7.35
N ILE A 348 23.12 11.42 -6.56
CA ILE A 348 24.17 10.91 -5.67
C ILE A 348 23.63 10.23 -4.39
N SER A 349 22.37 10.45 -4.03
CA SER A 349 21.72 9.86 -2.85
C SER A 349 20.18 9.89 -2.97
N GLU A 350 19.47 9.30 -2.00
CA GLU A 350 18.00 9.41 -1.85
C GLU A 350 17.15 8.89 -3.03
N TRP A 351 17.69 8.03 -3.90
CA TRP A 351 16.95 7.51 -5.07
C TRP A 351 15.61 6.89 -4.68
N ASP A 352 15.62 5.89 -3.79
CA ASP A 352 14.41 5.18 -3.37
C ASP A 352 13.41 6.11 -2.68
N TYR A 353 13.89 7.01 -1.82
CA TYR A 353 13.04 8.01 -1.17
C TYR A 353 12.34 8.90 -2.21
N LYS A 354 13.07 9.41 -3.20
CA LYS A 354 12.51 10.29 -4.23
C LYS A 354 11.61 9.57 -5.21
N GLN A 355 11.83 8.29 -5.48
CA GLN A 355 10.89 7.44 -6.22
C GLN A 355 9.54 7.35 -5.50
N GLN A 356 9.55 7.18 -4.17
CA GLN A 356 8.32 7.10 -3.38
C GLN A 356 7.59 8.45 -3.26
N GLU A 357 8.33 9.55 -3.10
CA GLU A 357 7.71 10.89 -3.14
C GLU A 357 7.09 11.19 -4.51
N PHE A 358 7.74 10.77 -5.61
CA PHE A 358 7.15 10.88 -6.94
C PHE A 358 5.90 10.01 -7.12
N CYS A 359 5.86 8.80 -6.54
CA CYS A 359 4.66 7.97 -6.52
C CYS A 359 3.49 8.70 -5.83
N LYS A 360 3.72 9.35 -4.69
CA LYS A 360 2.70 10.18 -4.03
C LYS A 360 2.24 11.32 -4.93
N ASP A 361 3.16 12.00 -5.63
CA ASP A 361 2.82 13.04 -6.60
C ASP A 361 1.94 12.50 -7.75
N LEU A 362 2.24 11.31 -8.30
CA LEU A 362 1.40 10.66 -9.32
C LEU A 362 -0.04 10.44 -8.83
N TYR A 363 -0.21 9.98 -7.58
CA TYR A 363 -1.54 9.80 -6.99
C TYR A 363 -2.24 11.15 -6.74
N ARG A 364 -1.53 12.17 -6.27
CA ARG A 364 -2.08 13.53 -6.10
C ARG A 364 -2.55 14.10 -7.44
N ILE A 365 -1.78 13.88 -8.52
CA ILE A 365 -2.18 14.25 -9.88
C ILE A 365 -3.43 13.51 -10.33
N TYR A 366 -3.48 12.20 -10.12
CA TYR A 366 -4.67 11.39 -10.43
C TYR A 366 -5.90 11.90 -9.66
N SER A 367 -5.74 12.27 -8.39
CA SER A 367 -6.84 12.73 -7.53
C SER A 367 -7.53 13.97 -8.09
N PHE A 368 -6.78 14.89 -8.72
CA PHE A 368 -7.36 16.10 -9.33
C PHE A 368 -7.56 15.99 -10.85
N ASN A 369 -6.99 14.96 -11.50
CA ASN A 369 -7.26 14.58 -12.88
C ASN A 369 -7.42 13.05 -13.05
N PRO A 370 -8.64 12.53 -12.78
CA PRO A 370 -8.90 11.08 -12.81
C PRO A 370 -8.76 10.43 -14.19
N THR A 371 -8.58 11.20 -15.28
CA THR A 371 -8.33 10.64 -16.61
C THR A 371 -6.94 10.01 -16.72
N ARG A 372 -5.99 10.36 -15.84
CA ARG A 372 -4.62 9.81 -15.80
C ARG A 372 -4.55 8.48 -15.05
N LYS A 373 -5.30 7.48 -15.53
CA LYS A 373 -5.26 6.12 -14.96
C LYS A 373 -3.87 5.50 -15.03
N ASP A 374 -3.07 5.87 -16.04
CA ASP A 374 -1.68 5.49 -16.17
C ASP A 374 -0.84 5.90 -14.95
N TYR A 375 -1.11 7.07 -14.35
CA TYR A 375 -0.43 7.51 -13.13
C TYR A 375 -0.88 6.75 -11.89
N ARG A 376 -2.19 6.45 -11.75
CA ARG A 376 -2.70 5.57 -10.69
C ARG A 376 -2.08 4.18 -10.79
N ASN A 377 -1.92 3.65 -12.00
CA ASN A 377 -1.36 2.31 -12.22
C ASN A 377 0.13 2.28 -11.90
N LEU A 378 0.91 3.29 -12.30
CA LEU A 378 2.31 3.44 -11.87
C LEU A 378 2.44 3.58 -10.36
N PHE A 379 1.58 4.37 -9.71
CA PHE A 379 1.53 4.48 -8.26
C PHE A 379 1.28 3.11 -7.61
N ASN A 380 0.22 2.40 -8.01
CA ASN A 380 -0.11 1.08 -7.45
C ASN A 380 1.00 0.05 -7.67
N GLN A 381 1.68 0.11 -8.82
CA GLN A 381 2.74 -0.82 -9.19
C GLN A 381 4.05 -0.60 -8.41
N TYR A 382 4.38 0.64 -8.04
CA TYR A 382 5.70 0.97 -7.48
C TYR A 382 5.69 1.64 -6.11
N ARG A 383 4.50 1.98 -5.58
CA ARG A 383 4.35 2.52 -4.22
C ARG A 383 4.83 1.50 -3.20
N ARG A 384 5.67 1.95 -2.28
CA ARG A 384 5.89 1.29 -1.00
C ARG A 384 4.86 1.84 -0.02
N ILE A 385 4.03 0.96 0.52
CA ILE A 385 3.00 1.33 1.48
C ILE A 385 3.62 1.31 2.88
N ASP A 386 3.56 2.47 3.54
CA ASP A 386 3.70 2.58 5.00
C ASP A 386 2.38 3.14 5.54
N TRP A 387 1.55 2.27 6.13
CA TRP A 387 0.24 2.67 6.69
C TRP A 387 0.36 3.68 7.84
N LYS A 388 1.57 4.01 8.31
CA LYS A 388 1.80 5.08 9.30
C LYS A 388 1.93 6.46 8.65
N ASP A 389 2.15 6.51 7.33
CA ASP A 389 2.36 7.77 6.61
C ASP A 389 1.07 8.60 6.62
N ARG A 390 1.20 9.89 6.95
CA ARG A 390 0.08 10.83 6.97
C ARG A 390 -0.53 11.06 5.59
N PHE A 391 0.17 10.69 4.52
CA PHE A 391 -0.38 10.65 3.17
C PHE A 391 -1.73 9.92 3.13
N PHE A 392 -1.88 8.84 3.89
CA PHE A 392 -3.13 8.08 4.00
C PHE A 392 -4.28 8.88 4.61
N LEU A 393 -3.99 9.85 5.46
CA LEU A 393 -5.02 10.71 6.06
C LEU A 393 -5.36 11.95 5.22
N LEU A 394 -4.43 12.38 4.36
CA LEU A 394 -4.48 13.67 3.68
C LEU A 394 -4.91 13.57 2.22
N TYR A 395 -4.60 12.46 1.55
CA TYR A 395 -4.79 12.32 0.11
C TYR A 395 -5.40 10.99 -0.32
N PHE A 396 -5.06 9.88 0.33
CA PHE A 396 -5.37 8.54 -0.16
C PHE A 396 -6.81 8.09 0.15
N ASP A 397 -7.59 7.81 -0.88
CA ASP A 397 -8.88 7.15 -0.79
C ASP A 397 -8.68 5.63 -0.78
N ALA A 398 -8.92 5.00 0.37
CA ALA A 398 -8.62 3.58 0.60
C ALA A 398 -9.79 2.70 0.14
N GLU A 399 -9.47 1.70 -0.69
CA GLU A 399 -10.45 0.73 -1.17
C GLU A 399 -10.60 -0.44 -0.18
N ASP A 400 -11.62 -1.27 -0.36
CA ASP A 400 -11.82 -2.47 0.47
C ASP A 400 -10.57 -3.36 0.49
N THR A 401 -9.89 -3.46 -0.64
CA THR A 401 -8.65 -4.24 -0.76
C THR A 401 -7.51 -3.59 0.05
N ASP A 402 -7.36 -2.27 0.03
CA ASP A 402 -6.36 -1.58 0.88
C ASP A 402 -6.62 -1.84 2.36
N ASN A 403 -7.89 -1.77 2.77
CA ASN A 403 -8.29 -2.06 4.14
C ASN A 403 -8.04 -3.52 4.54
N ALA A 404 -8.32 -4.47 3.65
CA ALA A 404 -8.06 -5.87 3.91
C ALA A 404 -6.56 -6.18 4.04
N PHE A 405 -5.71 -5.57 3.20
CA PHE A 405 -4.25 -5.73 3.29
C PHE A 405 -3.65 -5.01 4.50
N ALA A 406 -4.15 -3.83 4.87
CA ALA A 406 -3.74 -3.15 6.10
C ALA A 406 -4.10 -3.98 7.35
N PHE A 407 -5.27 -4.60 7.37
CA PHE A 407 -5.65 -5.55 8.42
C PHE A 407 -4.73 -6.78 8.42
N ALA A 408 -4.51 -7.40 7.26
CA ALA A 408 -3.68 -8.58 7.13
C ALA A 408 -2.24 -8.34 7.57
N GLU A 409 -1.70 -7.16 7.25
CA GLU A 409 -0.37 -6.75 7.69
C GLU A 409 -0.26 -6.77 9.22
N ASN A 410 -1.23 -6.17 9.92
CA ASN A 410 -1.22 -6.14 11.37
C ASN A 410 -1.40 -7.55 11.97
N GLN A 411 -2.35 -8.34 11.44
CA GLN A 411 -2.57 -9.72 11.88
C GLN A 411 -1.35 -10.61 11.68
N LEU A 412 -0.69 -10.55 10.52
CA LEU A 412 0.47 -11.39 10.25
C LEU A 412 1.70 -10.97 11.07
N ARG A 413 1.83 -9.68 11.45
CA ARG A 413 2.82 -9.26 12.46
C ARG A 413 2.55 -9.91 13.81
N TYR A 414 1.29 -10.03 14.20
CA TYR A 414 0.90 -10.75 15.42
C TYR A 414 1.09 -12.27 15.28
N ALA A 415 0.78 -12.85 14.12
CA ALA A 415 0.99 -14.26 13.82
C ALA A 415 2.47 -14.66 13.97
N ILE A 416 3.38 -13.85 13.41
CA ILE A 416 4.83 -14.07 13.55
C ILE A 416 5.24 -14.12 15.02
N LYS A 417 4.72 -13.22 15.87
CA LYS A 417 4.98 -13.26 17.32
C LYS A 417 4.46 -14.54 17.96
N CYS A 418 3.24 -14.96 17.60
CA CYS A 418 2.63 -16.19 18.11
C CYS A 418 3.40 -17.45 17.69
N VAL A 419 3.84 -17.51 16.42
CA VAL A 419 4.65 -18.61 15.88
C VAL A 419 5.99 -18.70 16.61
N GLN A 420 6.70 -17.58 16.76
CA GLN A 420 7.97 -17.53 17.50
C GLN A 420 7.79 -17.97 18.97
N GLU A 421 6.70 -17.56 19.61
CA GLU A 421 6.39 -18.01 20.97
C GLU A 421 6.10 -19.53 21.03
N GLY A 422 5.29 -20.03 20.09
CA GLY A 422 4.99 -21.47 19.98
C GLY A 422 6.24 -22.31 19.74
N GLN A 423 7.12 -21.89 18.82
CA GLN A 423 8.40 -22.56 18.53
C GLN A 423 9.33 -22.61 19.75
N ARG A 424 9.37 -21.53 20.55
CA ARG A 424 10.17 -21.50 21.79
C ARG A 424 9.67 -22.54 22.79
N LYS A 425 8.35 -22.65 22.96
CA LYS A 425 7.71 -23.56 23.93
C LYS A 425 7.67 -25.02 23.45
N ALA A 426 7.68 -25.26 22.14
CA ALA A 426 7.58 -26.60 21.59
C ALA A 426 8.81 -27.46 21.88
N SER A 427 8.58 -28.75 22.17
CA SER A 427 9.63 -29.76 22.27
C SER A 427 10.23 -30.07 20.89
N ASN A 428 9.39 -30.12 19.85
CA ASN A 428 9.82 -30.29 18.46
C ASN A 428 10.41 -28.97 17.91
N LYS A 429 11.72 -28.97 17.63
CA LYS A 429 12.43 -27.81 17.08
C LYS A 429 12.35 -27.68 15.55
N LYS A 430 11.64 -28.58 14.87
CA LYS A 430 11.42 -28.55 13.41
C LYS A 430 10.12 -27.86 13.00
N LEU A 431 9.39 -27.22 13.91
CA LEU A 431 8.13 -26.54 13.58
C LEU A 431 8.41 -25.23 12.84
N VAL A 432 7.76 -25.03 11.69
CA VAL A 432 8.05 -23.94 10.75
C VAL A 432 6.87 -23.02 10.48
N SER A 433 5.64 -23.55 10.46
CA SER A 433 4.47 -22.78 10.00
C SER A 433 3.26 -22.99 10.91
N PRO A 434 2.41 -21.96 11.10
CA PRO A 434 1.08 -22.12 11.69
C PRO A 434 0.14 -22.80 10.69
N ARG A 435 -0.69 -23.71 11.20
CA ARG A 435 -1.71 -24.41 10.41
C ARG A 435 -3.12 -24.02 10.83
N SER A 436 -3.40 -24.10 12.13
CA SER A 436 -4.72 -23.86 12.72
C SER A 436 -4.60 -23.55 14.23
N THR A 437 -5.71 -23.59 14.95
CA THR A 437 -5.77 -23.59 16.42
C THR A 437 -6.30 -24.92 16.94
N GLU A 438 -5.77 -25.37 18.08
CA GLU A 438 -6.32 -26.51 18.81
C GLU A 438 -7.63 -26.14 19.52
N LYS A 439 -8.35 -27.14 20.03
CA LYS A 439 -9.63 -26.96 20.77
C LYS A 439 -9.49 -26.07 22.02
N ASP A 440 -8.31 -25.98 22.60
CA ASP A 440 -8.00 -25.10 23.74
C ASP A 440 -7.58 -23.67 23.31
N GLY A 441 -7.60 -23.38 22.01
CA GLY A 441 -7.18 -22.11 21.42
C GLY A 441 -5.66 -21.93 21.29
N SER A 442 -4.87 -22.96 21.63
CA SER A 442 -3.42 -22.93 21.39
C SER A 442 -3.09 -23.03 19.90
N LEU A 443 -1.94 -22.50 19.50
CA LEU A 443 -1.53 -22.47 18.10
C LEU A 443 -1.03 -23.85 17.66
N ARG A 444 -1.66 -24.44 16.64
CA ARG A 444 -1.15 -25.64 15.98
C ARG A 444 -0.08 -25.24 14.98
N LEU A 445 1.16 -25.60 15.31
CA LEU A 445 2.32 -25.45 14.44
C LEU A 445 2.66 -26.79 13.76
N VAL A 446 3.17 -26.73 12.54
CA VAL A 446 3.54 -27.90 11.75
C VAL A 446 5.00 -27.87 11.32
N GLY A 447 5.57 -29.05 11.06
CA GLY A 447 6.90 -29.19 10.46
C GLY A 447 6.90 -28.99 8.95
N PRO A 448 8.09 -28.96 8.30
CA PRO A 448 8.21 -28.68 6.87
C PRO A 448 7.51 -29.71 5.98
N LEU A 449 7.44 -30.97 6.41
CA LEU A 449 6.80 -32.06 5.66
C LEU A 449 5.26 -32.09 5.76
N ASP A 450 4.63 -31.21 6.54
CA ASP A 450 3.17 -31.08 6.55
C ASP A 450 2.71 -30.36 5.28
N TRP A 451 1.63 -30.83 4.66
CA TRP A 451 1.11 -30.29 3.40
C TRP A 451 0.71 -28.80 3.49
N CYS A 452 0.41 -28.29 4.69
CA CYS A 452 0.09 -26.88 4.92
C CYS A 452 1.30 -25.96 5.10
N SER A 453 2.54 -26.49 5.09
CA SER A 453 3.73 -25.74 5.50
C SER A 453 4.02 -24.51 4.62
N GLY A 454 3.59 -24.53 3.35
CA GLY A 454 3.84 -23.47 2.36
C GLY A 454 2.91 -22.25 2.41
N PHE A 455 1.71 -22.36 3.01
CA PHE A 455 0.70 -21.30 2.91
C PHE A 455 1.03 -20.05 3.71
N PHE A 456 1.60 -20.21 4.92
CA PHE A 456 2.00 -19.07 5.75
C PHE A 456 3.11 -18.23 5.10
N PRO A 457 4.28 -18.79 4.69
CA PRO A 457 5.26 -18.01 3.94
C PRO A 457 4.70 -17.45 2.64
N GLY A 458 3.80 -18.17 1.96
CA GLY A 458 3.07 -17.67 0.79
C GLY A 458 2.25 -16.40 1.08
N SER A 459 1.55 -16.36 2.21
CA SER A 459 0.79 -15.18 2.66
C SER A 459 1.71 -13.99 2.94
N LEU A 460 2.89 -14.22 3.53
CA LEU A 460 3.90 -13.17 3.74
C LEU A 460 4.41 -12.59 2.42
N TRP A 461 4.64 -13.44 1.40
CA TRP A 461 5.01 -12.98 0.05
C TRP A 461 3.90 -12.16 -0.63
N GLN A 462 2.64 -12.53 -0.43
CA GLN A 462 1.50 -11.78 -0.97
C GLN A 462 1.37 -10.39 -0.35
N VAL A 463 1.61 -10.25 0.96
CA VAL A 463 1.68 -8.93 1.60
C VAL A 463 2.82 -8.10 1.02
N PHE A 464 4.00 -8.71 0.81
CA PHE A 464 5.13 -8.03 0.16
C PHE A 464 4.80 -7.57 -1.27
N GLU A 465 4.12 -8.40 -2.08
CA GLU A 465 3.67 -7.99 -3.42
C GLU A 465 2.75 -6.77 -3.37
N TYR A 466 1.90 -6.67 -2.35
CA TYR A 466 0.95 -5.57 -2.24
C TYR A 466 1.58 -4.27 -1.73
N ASN A 467 2.41 -4.34 -0.68
CA ASN A 467 2.95 -3.16 -0.01
C ASN A 467 4.38 -2.77 -0.45
N HIS A 468 5.09 -3.63 -1.19
CA HIS A 468 6.48 -3.44 -1.61
C HIS A 468 7.45 -3.11 -0.45
N ASP A 469 7.12 -3.52 0.79
CA ASP A 469 7.94 -3.26 1.96
C ASP A 469 8.93 -4.41 2.20
N ASN A 470 10.22 -4.11 2.10
CA ASN A 470 11.31 -5.09 2.27
C ASN A 470 11.28 -5.82 3.62
N GLU A 471 10.69 -5.25 4.67
CA GLU A 471 10.52 -5.96 5.95
C GLU A 471 9.69 -7.25 5.76
N TRP A 472 8.67 -7.21 4.89
CA TRP A 472 7.84 -8.37 4.57
C TRP A 472 8.57 -9.38 3.70
N ARG A 473 9.38 -8.91 2.74
CA ARG A 473 10.29 -9.78 1.99
C ARG A 473 11.21 -10.56 2.92
N GLU A 474 11.87 -9.89 3.86
CA GLU A 474 12.80 -10.53 4.81
C GLU A 474 12.11 -11.59 5.68
N LYS A 475 10.91 -11.28 6.19
CA LYS A 475 10.08 -12.25 6.92
C LYS A 475 9.70 -13.43 6.04
N ALA A 476 9.18 -13.18 4.84
CA ALA A 476 8.77 -14.23 3.91
C ALA A 476 9.93 -15.17 3.57
N VAL A 477 11.13 -14.64 3.33
CA VAL A 477 12.37 -15.40 3.14
C VAL A 477 12.65 -16.31 4.35
N SER A 478 12.58 -15.78 5.57
CA SER A 478 12.88 -16.53 6.81
C SER A 478 11.93 -17.71 7.06
N TYR A 479 10.69 -17.65 6.57
CA TYR A 479 9.71 -18.74 6.67
C TYR A 479 9.67 -19.64 5.43
N THR A 480 10.23 -19.20 4.30
CA THR A 480 10.30 -20.00 3.06
C THR A 480 11.45 -20.99 3.10
N TRP A 481 12.66 -20.54 3.42
CA TRP A 481 13.87 -21.37 3.37
C TRP A 481 13.87 -22.62 4.27
N PRO A 482 13.22 -22.64 5.44
CA PRO A 482 13.08 -23.87 6.22
C PRO A 482 12.35 -25.01 5.49
N LEU A 483 11.63 -24.72 4.39
CA LEU A 483 10.94 -25.73 3.57
C LEU A 483 11.81 -26.29 2.45
N GLU A 484 13.05 -25.83 2.28
CA GLU A 484 13.91 -26.23 1.16
C GLU A 484 14.05 -27.75 0.99
N GLU A 485 14.17 -28.48 2.11
CA GLU A 485 14.34 -29.94 2.12
C GLU A 485 13.14 -30.70 1.54
N VAL A 486 11.96 -30.08 1.53
CA VAL A 486 10.70 -30.65 1.02
C VAL A 486 10.80 -30.99 -0.47
N LYS A 487 11.71 -30.34 -1.23
CA LYS A 487 11.84 -30.59 -2.67
C LYS A 487 12.20 -32.04 -3.04
N PHE A 488 12.66 -32.82 -2.06
CA PHE A 488 12.96 -34.25 -2.21
C PHE A 488 11.87 -35.18 -1.63
N HIS A 489 10.79 -34.63 -1.08
CA HIS A 489 9.73 -35.42 -0.47
C HIS A 489 8.84 -36.08 -1.53
N ASN A 490 9.18 -37.32 -1.89
CA ASN A 490 8.47 -38.08 -2.91
C ASN A 490 7.27 -38.88 -2.39
N GLY A 491 6.85 -38.70 -1.13
CA GLY A 491 5.77 -39.46 -0.49
C GLY A 491 4.37 -38.83 -0.61
N THR A 492 4.29 -37.62 -1.18
CA THR A 492 3.05 -36.85 -1.33
C THR A 492 2.97 -36.18 -2.70
N HIS A 493 1.75 -35.86 -3.13
CA HIS A 493 1.48 -34.98 -4.25
C HIS A 493 1.51 -33.49 -3.90
N ASP A 494 1.49 -33.13 -2.61
CA ASP A 494 1.32 -31.77 -2.08
C ASP A 494 2.51 -30.82 -2.32
N LEU A 495 3.50 -31.20 -3.13
CA LEU A 495 4.67 -30.35 -3.40
C LEU A 495 4.30 -29.01 -4.05
N GLY A 496 3.16 -28.92 -4.75
CA GLY A 496 2.61 -27.66 -5.22
C GLY A 496 2.18 -26.76 -4.06
N PHE A 497 1.35 -27.26 -3.15
CA PHE A 497 0.95 -26.50 -1.95
C PHE A 497 2.15 -26.11 -1.08
N MET A 498 3.09 -27.03 -0.86
CA MET A 498 4.21 -26.79 0.05
C MET A 498 5.24 -25.82 -0.54
N LEU A 499 5.61 -26.00 -1.82
CA LEU A 499 6.71 -25.27 -2.44
C LEU A 499 6.29 -24.26 -3.49
N TYR A 500 5.24 -24.51 -4.28
CA TYR A 500 4.78 -23.52 -5.24
C TYR A 500 4.08 -22.34 -4.56
N SER A 501 3.30 -22.57 -3.50
CA SER A 501 2.71 -21.48 -2.71
C SER A 501 3.75 -20.66 -1.92
N SER A 502 4.98 -21.18 -1.71
CA SER A 502 6.06 -20.51 -0.98
C SER A 502 7.22 -20.07 -1.91
N PHE A 503 8.08 -21.00 -2.32
CA PHE A 503 9.16 -20.78 -3.28
C PHE A 503 8.66 -20.27 -4.64
N GLY A 504 7.48 -20.69 -5.10
CA GLY A 504 6.88 -20.19 -6.34
C GLY A 504 6.58 -18.70 -6.28
N GLN A 505 5.99 -18.24 -5.16
CA GLN A 505 5.78 -16.82 -4.89
C GLN A 505 7.11 -16.07 -4.77
N ALA A 506 8.09 -16.63 -4.06
CA ALA A 506 9.43 -16.04 -3.92
C ALA A 506 10.09 -15.85 -5.29
N TYR A 507 10.14 -16.88 -6.14
CA TYR A 507 10.70 -16.80 -7.48
C TYR A 507 9.93 -15.83 -8.37
N ARG A 508 8.59 -15.82 -8.30
CA ARG A 508 7.76 -14.92 -9.11
C ARG A 508 8.12 -13.46 -8.87
N LEU A 509 8.34 -13.08 -7.61
CA LEU A 509 8.59 -11.70 -7.18
C LEU A 509 10.06 -11.29 -7.25
N THR A 510 11.00 -12.20 -6.99
CA THR A 510 12.44 -11.85 -6.93
C THR A 510 13.23 -12.25 -8.16
N LYS A 511 12.74 -13.25 -8.91
CA LYS A 511 13.45 -13.92 -10.02
C LYS A 511 14.81 -14.52 -9.62
N GLU A 512 15.07 -14.71 -8.33
CA GLU A 512 16.35 -15.28 -7.86
C GLU A 512 16.46 -16.76 -8.22
N GLN A 513 17.61 -17.13 -8.80
CA GLN A 513 17.87 -18.48 -9.31
C GLN A 513 17.76 -19.57 -8.23
N SER A 514 18.13 -19.25 -6.99
CA SER A 514 18.08 -20.17 -5.86
C SER A 514 16.67 -20.72 -5.58
N TYR A 515 15.62 -19.89 -5.72
CA TYR A 515 14.23 -20.37 -5.61
C TYR A 515 13.82 -21.21 -6.82
N LYS A 516 14.28 -20.84 -8.03
CA LYS A 516 14.00 -21.59 -9.27
C LYS A 516 14.52 -23.02 -9.19
N ASP A 517 15.72 -23.21 -8.67
CA ASP A 517 16.37 -24.52 -8.56
C ASP A 517 15.59 -25.47 -7.63
N VAL A 518 15.07 -24.94 -6.53
CA VAL A 518 14.20 -25.69 -5.60
C VAL A 518 12.92 -26.15 -6.28
N LEU A 519 12.27 -25.28 -7.03
CA LEU A 519 11.01 -25.58 -7.72
C LEU A 519 11.20 -26.60 -8.85
N ILE A 520 12.27 -26.51 -9.63
CA ILE A 520 12.57 -27.50 -10.69
C ILE A 520 12.79 -28.88 -10.06
N GLN A 521 13.56 -28.95 -8.96
CA GLN A 521 13.76 -30.20 -8.25
C GLN A 521 12.45 -30.75 -7.68
N ALA A 522 11.59 -29.89 -7.12
CA ALA A 522 10.27 -30.28 -6.62
C ALA A 522 9.38 -30.82 -7.74
N ALA A 523 9.37 -30.18 -8.92
CA ALA A 523 8.62 -30.65 -10.09
C ALA A 523 9.10 -32.04 -10.55
N LYS A 524 10.43 -32.27 -10.57
CA LYS A 524 11.00 -33.60 -10.85
C LYS A 524 10.54 -34.64 -9.83
N THR A 525 10.56 -34.30 -8.54
CA THR A 525 10.11 -35.18 -7.46
C THR A 525 8.61 -35.48 -7.58
N LEU A 526 7.76 -34.48 -7.84
CA LEU A 526 6.33 -34.65 -8.03
C LEU A 526 6.02 -35.56 -9.23
N SER A 527 6.71 -35.35 -10.35
CA SER A 527 6.58 -36.17 -11.56
C SER A 527 6.95 -37.64 -11.34
N SER A 528 7.81 -37.96 -10.37
CA SER A 528 8.16 -39.36 -10.05
C SER A 528 6.97 -40.17 -9.50
N ARG A 529 5.92 -39.49 -9.05
CA ARG A 529 4.68 -40.10 -8.56
C ARG A 529 3.64 -40.33 -9.66
N TYR A 530 3.93 -39.98 -10.92
CA TYR A 530 3.06 -40.21 -12.06
C TYR A 530 3.14 -41.66 -12.55
N SER A 531 1.99 -42.25 -12.87
CA SER A 531 1.89 -43.55 -13.52
C SER A 531 1.40 -43.37 -14.97
N PRO A 532 2.19 -43.78 -15.99
CA PRO A 532 1.72 -43.79 -17.38
C PRO A 532 0.50 -44.69 -17.61
N THR A 533 0.33 -45.74 -16.80
CA THR A 533 -0.81 -46.67 -16.88
C THR A 533 -2.09 -46.02 -16.36
N VAL A 534 -2.04 -45.42 -15.17
CA VAL A 534 -3.19 -44.74 -14.56
C VAL A 534 -3.44 -43.36 -15.20
N LYS A 535 -2.40 -42.75 -15.76
CA LYS A 535 -2.36 -41.39 -16.30
C LYS A 535 -2.63 -40.30 -15.26
N ALA A 536 -2.29 -40.56 -14.00
CA ALA A 536 -2.41 -39.60 -12.92
C ALA A 536 -1.23 -39.71 -11.94
N ILE A 537 -0.92 -38.60 -11.29
CA ILE A 537 -0.07 -38.53 -10.09
C ILE A 537 -0.77 -39.19 -8.89
N ARG A 538 -0.06 -40.07 -8.17
CA ARG A 538 -0.56 -40.69 -6.94
C ARG A 538 -0.55 -39.71 -5.77
N SER A 539 -1.67 -39.59 -5.05
CA SER A 539 -1.81 -38.60 -3.98
C SER A 539 -1.03 -38.93 -2.72
N TRP A 540 -1.10 -40.18 -2.21
CA TRP A 540 -0.40 -40.60 -1.00
C TRP A 540 -0.03 -42.10 -0.99
N ASP A 541 0.79 -42.50 0.00
CA ASP A 541 1.32 -43.87 0.13
C ASP A 541 0.84 -44.65 1.36
N TRP A 542 0.05 -44.04 2.25
CA TRP A 542 -0.45 -44.67 3.47
C TRP A 542 -1.64 -45.61 3.22
N ASN A 543 -1.85 -46.55 4.15
CA ASN A 543 -2.94 -47.56 4.14
C ASN A 543 -3.12 -48.30 2.80
N LYS A 544 -2.05 -48.96 2.35
CA LYS A 544 -2.00 -49.76 1.10
C LYS A 544 -2.99 -50.93 1.07
N ASN A 545 -3.59 -51.29 2.20
CA ASN A 545 -4.63 -52.31 2.29
C ASN A 545 -5.97 -51.80 1.75
N VAL A 546 -6.21 -50.49 1.81
CA VAL A 546 -7.41 -49.83 1.27
C VAL A 546 -7.10 -49.25 -0.12
N TRP A 547 -5.99 -48.54 -0.24
CA TRP A 547 -5.65 -47.78 -1.46
C TRP A 547 -4.56 -48.46 -2.27
N GLN A 548 -4.78 -48.72 -3.55
CA GLN A 548 -3.72 -49.16 -4.45
C GLN A 548 -3.06 -47.98 -5.15
N TYR A 549 -3.86 -47.09 -5.72
CA TYR A 549 -3.41 -45.88 -6.40
C TYR A 549 -4.44 -44.76 -6.21
N PRO A 550 -4.47 -44.14 -5.02
CA PRO A 550 -5.45 -43.10 -4.70
C PRO A 550 -5.07 -41.79 -5.38
N VAL A 551 -6.05 -41.16 -6.01
CA VAL A 551 -5.97 -39.81 -6.58
C VAL A 551 -7.08 -38.96 -5.97
N ILE A 552 -6.74 -37.81 -5.38
CA ILE A 552 -7.71 -36.89 -4.80
C ILE A 552 -7.89 -35.62 -5.63
N ILE A 553 -9.05 -34.96 -5.49
CA ILE A 553 -9.36 -33.76 -6.26
C ILE A 553 -8.40 -32.58 -5.97
N ASP A 554 -7.88 -32.50 -4.75
CA ASP A 554 -6.87 -31.52 -4.29
C ASP A 554 -5.59 -31.60 -5.14
N ASN A 555 -5.32 -32.75 -5.76
CA ASN A 555 -4.17 -32.96 -6.61
C ASN A 555 -4.19 -32.07 -7.85
N MET A 556 -5.36 -31.55 -8.25
CA MET A 556 -5.49 -30.59 -9.34
C MET A 556 -4.69 -29.30 -9.10
N ILE A 557 -4.60 -28.83 -7.86
CA ILE A 557 -3.90 -27.59 -7.55
C ILE A 557 -2.38 -27.76 -7.69
N ASN A 558 -1.89 -28.95 -7.38
CA ASN A 558 -0.47 -29.28 -7.43
C ASN A 558 0.08 -29.38 -8.87
N LEU A 559 -0.79 -29.44 -9.88
CA LEU A 559 -0.38 -29.45 -11.29
C LEU A 559 0.23 -28.12 -11.74
N GLU A 560 -0.08 -27.03 -11.04
CA GLU A 560 0.44 -25.69 -11.36
C GLU A 560 1.98 -25.66 -11.34
N LEU A 561 2.59 -26.37 -10.38
CA LEU A 561 4.04 -26.55 -10.31
C LEU A 561 4.62 -27.18 -11.59
N LEU A 562 3.91 -28.17 -12.16
CA LEU A 562 4.36 -28.88 -13.35
C LEU A 562 4.18 -28.02 -14.62
N PHE A 563 3.06 -27.32 -14.74
CA PHE A 563 2.87 -26.37 -15.85
C PHE A 563 3.93 -25.27 -15.84
N TRP A 564 4.18 -24.68 -14.66
CA TRP A 564 5.26 -23.71 -14.50
C TRP A 564 6.63 -24.31 -14.83
N ALA A 565 6.91 -25.55 -14.42
CA ALA A 565 8.18 -26.19 -14.71
C ALA A 565 8.41 -26.38 -16.22
N THR A 566 7.37 -26.68 -17.00
CA THR A 566 7.47 -26.68 -18.47
C THR A 566 7.84 -25.30 -19.01
N GLU A 567 7.17 -24.22 -18.59
CA GLU A 567 7.52 -22.87 -19.03
C GLU A 567 8.96 -22.48 -18.64
N ALA A 568 9.38 -22.87 -17.43
CA ALA A 568 10.67 -22.50 -16.86
C ALA A 568 11.87 -23.24 -17.46
N THR A 569 11.66 -24.43 -18.04
CA THR A 569 12.72 -25.35 -18.51
C THR A 569 12.60 -25.73 -20.00
N GLY A 570 11.42 -25.61 -20.60
CA GLY A 570 11.12 -26.14 -21.93
C GLY A 570 10.85 -27.65 -21.96
N ASP A 571 10.92 -28.37 -20.82
CA ASP A 571 10.65 -29.82 -20.78
C ASP A 571 9.14 -30.10 -20.82
N SER A 572 8.69 -30.67 -21.94
CA SER A 572 7.28 -31.03 -22.16
C SER A 572 6.79 -32.19 -21.30
N THR A 573 7.68 -32.94 -20.64
CA THR A 573 7.30 -34.04 -19.75
C THR A 573 6.37 -33.58 -18.64
N TYR A 574 6.66 -32.43 -18.02
CA TYR A 574 5.84 -31.88 -16.94
C TYR A 574 4.42 -31.51 -17.43
N TYR A 575 4.32 -30.83 -18.57
CA TYR A 575 3.05 -30.50 -19.22
C TYR A 575 2.23 -31.75 -19.55
N ASN A 576 2.85 -32.76 -20.15
CA ASN A 576 2.16 -33.99 -20.53
C ASN A 576 1.63 -34.74 -19.30
N ILE A 577 2.39 -34.79 -18.21
CA ILE A 577 1.95 -35.36 -16.93
C ILE A 577 0.75 -34.58 -16.37
N ALA A 578 0.84 -33.25 -16.34
CA ALA A 578 -0.20 -32.39 -15.82
C ALA A 578 -1.52 -32.51 -16.62
N VAL A 579 -1.44 -32.48 -17.95
CA VAL A 579 -2.59 -32.65 -18.84
C VAL A 579 -3.19 -34.05 -18.72
N ASN A 580 -2.37 -35.10 -18.67
CA ASN A 580 -2.87 -36.46 -18.48
C ASN A 580 -3.61 -36.61 -17.14
N HIS A 581 -3.06 -36.04 -16.06
CA HIS A 581 -3.73 -36.04 -14.76
C HIS A 581 -5.05 -35.27 -14.84
N ALA A 582 -5.06 -34.04 -15.36
CA ALA A 582 -6.28 -33.22 -15.46
C ALA A 582 -7.38 -33.91 -16.26
N ASN A 583 -7.04 -34.53 -17.39
CA ASN A 583 -7.99 -35.30 -18.21
C ASN A 583 -8.53 -36.55 -17.48
N THR A 584 -7.67 -37.26 -16.75
CA THR A 584 -8.07 -38.44 -15.96
C THR A 584 -9.00 -38.03 -14.82
N THR A 585 -8.68 -36.94 -14.13
CA THR A 585 -9.52 -36.37 -13.07
C THR A 585 -10.86 -35.88 -13.61
N MET A 586 -10.88 -35.13 -14.72
CA MET A 586 -12.13 -34.67 -15.37
C MET A 586 -13.05 -35.83 -15.72
N LYS A 587 -12.49 -36.93 -16.22
CA LYS A 587 -13.26 -38.14 -16.58
C LYS A 587 -13.82 -38.89 -15.37
N ASN A 588 -13.05 -39.01 -14.29
CA ASN A 588 -13.35 -39.98 -13.25
C ASN A 588 -13.82 -39.38 -11.92
N HIS A 589 -13.37 -38.18 -11.56
CA HIS A 589 -13.72 -37.54 -10.29
C HIS A 589 -15.06 -36.83 -10.31
N PHE A 590 -15.67 -36.59 -11.46
CA PHE A 590 -16.95 -35.89 -11.56
C PHE A 590 -18.10 -36.86 -11.77
N ARG A 591 -19.21 -36.59 -11.09
CA ARG A 591 -20.52 -37.19 -11.36
C ARG A 591 -21.19 -36.44 -12.53
N ASP A 592 -22.30 -36.99 -13.03
CA ASP A 592 -23.03 -36.40 -14.16
C ASP A 592 -23.57 -34.98 -13.86
N ASP A 593 -23.80 -34.67 -12.58
CA ASP A 593 -24.24 -33.35 -12.12
C ASP A 593 -23.10 -32.35 -11.89
N TYR A 594 -21.84 -32.73 -12.19
CA TYR A 594 -20.62 -31.95 -11.93
C TYR A 594 -20.22 -31.81 -10.45
N SER A 595 -20.86 -32.53 -9.53
CA SER A 595 -20.30 -32.74 -8.20
C SER A 595 -19.08 -33.65 -8.26
N SER A 596 -18.00 -33.28 -7.57
CA SER A 596 -16.81 -34.12 -7.46
C SER A 596 -16.89 -35.17 -6.34
N TYR A 597 -16.30 -36.34 -6.58
CA TYR A 597 -15.79 -37.23 -5.53
C TYR A 597 -14.52 -36.64 -4.92
N HIS A 598 -14.22 -36.97 -3.67
CA HIS A 598 -12.92 -36.61 -3.10
C HIS A 598 -11.84 -37.53 -3.68
N VAL A 599 -12.01 -38.84 -3.57
CA VAL A 599 -10.99 -39.86 -3.90
C VAL A 599 -11.49 -40.76 -5.03
N VAL A 600 -10.60 -41.02 -5.99
CA VAL A 600 -10.73 -42.12 -6.94
C VAL A 600 -9.51 -43.02 -6.81
N ASP A 601 -9.72 -44.31 -6.53
CA ASP A 601 -8.65 -45.31 -6.47
C ASP A 601 -8.60 -46.12 -7.76
N TYR A 602 -7.39 -46.36 -8.25
CA TYR A 602 -7.15 -47.08 -9.50
C TYR A 602 -6.36 -48.36 -9.28
N ASP A 603 -6.55 -49.32 -10.17
CA ASP A 603 -5.68 -50.48 -10.31
C ASP A 603 -4.40 -50.05 -11.05
N PRO A 604 -3.21 -50.10 -10.42
CA PRO A 604 -1.98 -49.65 -11.04
C PRO A 604 -1.52 -50.53 -12.23
N ALA A 605 -2.02 -51.76 -12.34
CA ALA A 605 -1.64 -52.67 -13.41
C ALA A 605 -2.34 -52.37 -14.74
N ASN A 606 -3.57 -51.83 -14.71
CA ASN A 606 -4.37 -51.60 -15.91
C ASN A 606 -5.04 -50.21 -16.00
N GLY A 607 -5.01 -49.41 -14.93
CA GLY A 607 -5.57 -48.05 -14.90
C GLY A 607 -7.09 -47.99 -14.70
N ASN A 608 -7.76 -49.11 -14.41
CA ASN A 608 -9.19 -49.14 -14.17
C ASN A 608 -9.54 -48.54 -12.80
N VAL A 609 -10.69 -47.87 -12.73
CA VAL A 609 -11.24 -47.36 -11.47
C VAL A 609 -11.69 -48.53 -10.60
N ARG A 610 -11.20 -48.57 -9.37
CA ARG A 610 -11.59 -49.55 -8.34
C ARG A 610 -12.63 -49.00 -7.37
N PHE A 611 -12.53 -47.70 -7.07
CA PHE A 611 -13.39 -47.04 -6.10
C PHE A 611 -13.53 -45.55 -6.42
N LYS A 612 -14.70 -44.98 -6.14
CA LYS A 612 -14.97 -43.54 -6.11
C LYS A 612 -15.73 -43.22 -4.83
N GLY A 613 -15.27 -42.25 -4.07
CA GLY A 613 -15.92 -41.90 -2.80
C GLY A 613 -15.27 -40.72 -2.10
N THR A 614 -15.39 -40.71 -0.76
CA THR A 614 -14.95 -39.61 0.07
C THR A 614 -13.86 -39.98 1.08
N HIS A 615 -13.07 -38.99 1.49
CA HIS A 615 -12.20 -39.08 2.66
C HIS A 615 -12.52 -38.00 3.70
N GLN A 616 -12.80 -36.77 3.26
CA GLN A 616 -13.09 -35.63 4.13
C GLN A 616 -14.52 -35.09 4.03
N GLY A 617 -15.35 -35.60 3.11
CA GLY A 617 -16.76 -35.23 2.96
C GLY A 617 -17.69 -36.07 3.83
N TYR A 618 -18.96 -35.66 3.93
CA TYR A 618 -19.97 -36.33 4.75
C TYR A 618 -20.26 -37.77 4.32
N SER A 619 -20.37 -38.04 3.01
CA SER A 619 -20.56 -39.39 2.46
C SER A 619 -20.02 -39.51 1.02
N ASP A 620 -19.95 -40.72 0.48
CA ASP A 620 -19.51 -40.93 -0.92
C ASP A 620 -20.41 -40.24 -1.96
N SER A 621 -21.62 -39.85 -1.59
CA SER A 621 -22.59 -39.14 -2.46
C SER A 621 -22.77 -37.66 -2.10
N SER A 622 -22.07 -37.19 -1.07
CA SER A 622 -22.14 -35.82 -0.58
C SER A 622 -21.29 -34.87 -1.43
N VAL A 623 -21.34 -33.57 -1.10
CA VAL A 623 -20.70 -32.50 -1.85
C VAL A 623 -19.79 -31.74 -0.90
N TRP A 624 -18.60 -32.28 -0.69
CA TRP A 624 -17.57 -31.63 0.13
C TRP A 624 -17.15 -30.30 -0.51
N SER A 625 -17.38 -29.20 0.18
CA SER A 625 -17.32 -27.86 -0.40
C SER A 625 -15.93 -27.48 -0.88
N ARG A 626 -14.89 -27.75 -0.09
CA ARG A 626 -13.51 -27.49 -0.51
C ARG A 626 -13.05 -28.39 -1.65
N GLY A 627 -13.57 -29.61 -1.75
CA GLY A 627 -13.33 -30.47 -2.91
C GLY A 627 -13.92 -29.91 -4.21
N GLN A 628 -15.10 -29.29 -4.15
CA GLN A 628 -15.66 -28.56 -5.29
C GLN A 628 -14.82 -27.33 -5.62
N ALA A 629 -14.38 -26.59 -4.60
CA ALA A 629 -13.52 -25.43 -4.76
C ALA A 629 -12.19 -25.78 -5.46
N TRP A 630 -11.55 -26.90 -5.09
CA TRP A 630 -10.35 -27.39 -5.76
C TRP A 630 -10.58 -27.79 -7.22
N GLY A 631 -11.74 -28.38 -7.52
CA GLY A 631 -12.14 -28.64 -8.90
C GLY A 631 -12.26 -27.35 -9.71
N LEU A 632 -13.03 -26.38 -9.21
CA LEU A 632 -13.24 -25.09 -9.86
C LEU A 632 -11.93 -24.35 -10.12
N TYR A 633 -11.10 -24.21 -9.07
CA TYR A 633 -9.79 -23.57 -9.17
C TYR A 633 -8.89 -24.34 -10.14
N GLY A 634 -8.79 -25.67 -9.96
CA GLY A 634 -7.91 -26.54 -10.72
C GLY A 634 -8.16 -26.48 -12.23
N PHE A 635 -9.43 -26.57 -12.65
CA PHE A 635 -9.76 -26.48 -14.09
C PHE A 635 -9.62 -25.07 -14.65
N THR A 636 -9.89 -24.03 -13.86
CA THR A 636 -9.60 -22.64 -14.23
C THR A 636 -8.10 -22.46 -14.49
N MET A 637 -7.26 -22.96 -13.59
CA MET A 637 -5.79 -22.95 -13.71
C MET A 637 -5.31 -23.81 -14.89
N CYS A 638 -5.87 -25.01 -15.11
CA CYS A 638 -5.52 -25.81 -16.29
C CYS A 638 -5.85 -25.07 -17.59
N TYR A 639 -6.98 -24.36 -17.67
CA TYR A 639 -7.29 -23.52 -18.83
C TYR A 639 -6.27 -22.38 -18.99
N ARG A 640 -5.81 -21.74 -17.89
CA ARG A 640 -4.77 -20.70 -17.97
C ARG A 640 -3.56 -21.15 -18.78
N TYR A 641 -3.03 -22.34 -18.51
CA TYR A 641 -1.80 -22.84 -19.13
C TYR A 641 -2.00 -23.55 -20.47
N THR A 642 -3.15 -24.20 -20.68
CA THR A 642 -3.37 -25.04 -21.86
C THR A 642 -4.20 -24.36 -22.93
N LYS A 643 -5.03 -23.38 -22.55
CA LYS A 643 -6.10 -22.80 -23.36
C LYS A 643 -7.09 -23.83 -23.93
N ASP A 644 -7.11 -25.04 -23.37
CA ASP A 644 -8.04 -26.09 -23.81
C ASP A 644 -9.45 -25.80 -23.29
N SER A 645 -10.37 -25.50 -24.22
CA SER A 645 -11.77 -25.20 -23.94
C SER A 645 -12.49 -26.28 -23.11
N ALA A 646 -12.04 -27.53 -23.12
CA ALA A 646 -12.61 -28.57 -22.28
C ALA A 646 -12.50 -28.23 -20.78
N TYR A 647 -11.36 -27.68 -20.35
CA TYR A 647 -11.18 -27.27 -18.96
C TYR A 647 -11.97 -26.02 -18.60
N LEU A 648 -12.09 -25.07 -19.54
CA LEU A 648 -12.97 -23.90 -19.32
C LEU A 648 -14.42 -24.34 -19.13
N ASN A 649 -14.92 -25.20 -20.03
CA ASN A 649 -16.28 -25.74 -19.94
C ASN A 649 -16.50 -26.50 -18.63
N GLN A 650 -15.52 -27.30 -18.19
CA GLN A 650 -15.58 -28.01 -16.91
C GLN A 650 -15.66 -27.02 -15.73
N ALA A 651 -14.82 -25.97 -15.71
CA ALA A 651 -14.85 -24.95 -14.67
C ALA A 651 -16.20 -24.21 -14.63
N GLU A 652 -16.75 -23.81 -15.78
CA GLU A 652 -18.07 -23.18 -15.86
C GLU A 652 -19.17 -24.09 -15.32
N LYS A 653 -19.12 -25.39 -15.62
CA LYS A 653 -20.12 -26.36 -15.14
C LYS A 653 -20.02 -26.66 -13.64
N ILE A 654 -18.80 -26.71 -13.09
CA ILE A 654 -18.60 -26.80 -11.64
C ILE A 654 -19.16 -25.55 -10.94
N CYS A 655 -18.88 -24.37 -11.48
CA CYS A 655 -19.40 -23.11 -10.97
C CYS A 655 -20.94 -23.10 -10.99
N GLU A 656 -21.56 -23.42 -12.13
CA GLU A 656 -23.01 -23.51 -12.30
C GLU A 656 -23.63 -24.52 -11.31
N PHE A 657 -23.05 -25.70 -11.15
CA PHE A 657 -23.51 -26.69 -10.18
C PHE A 657 -23.45 -26.17 -8.73
N PHE A 658 -22.33 -25.56 -8.35
CA PHE A 658 -22.08 -25.15 -6.97
C PHE A 658 -23.03 -24.02 -6.53
N PHE A 659 -23.21 -23.00 -7.38
CA PHE A 659 -24.08 -21.87 -7.06
C PHE A 659 -25.58 -22.18 -7.18
N ASN A 660 -25.94 -23.32 -7.79
CA ASN A 660 -27.30 -23.85 -7.82
C ASN A 660 -27.61 -24.88 -6.72
N GLN A 661 -26.71 -25.11 -5.75
CA GLN A 661 -27.00 -26.00 -4.63
C GLN A 661 -28.17 -25.45 -3.79
N PRO A 662 -29.19 -26.28 -3.47
CA PRO A 662 -30.39 -25.81 -2.77
C PRO A 662 -30.11 -25.29 -1.35
N ASN A 663 -29.02 -25.76 -0.74
CA ASN A 663 -28.61 -25.40 0.62
C ASN A 663 -27.53 -24.33 0.65
N LEU A 664 -27.14 -23.72 -0.50
CA LEU A 664 -26.12 -22.67 -0.51
C LEU A 664 -26.61 -21.46 0.30
N PRO A 665 -25.89 -21.06 1.36
CA PRO A 665 -26.26 -19.91 2.16
C PRO A 665 -26.26 -18.61 1.34
N SER A 666 -27.12 -17.65 1.73
CA SER A 666 -27.26 -16.38 1.01
C SER A 666 -26.02 -15.48 1.09
N ASP A 667 -25.14 -15.70 2.08
CA ASP A 667 -23.84 -15.05 2.18
C ASP A 667 -22.76 -15.70 1.28
N LEU A 668 -23.12 -16.74 0.53
CA LEU A 668 -22.27 -17.51 -0.38
C LEU A 668 -21.06 -18.18 0.29
N ILE A 669 -21.03 -18.25 1.63
CA ILE A 669 -20.02 -19.01 2.37
C ILE A 669 -20.59 -20.41 2.61
N PRO A 670 -20.04 -21.46 1.98
CA PRO A 670 -20.68 -22.77 2.02
C PRO A 670 -20.58 -23.42 3.40
N TYR A 671 -21.49 -24.35 3.68
CA TYR A 671 -21.26 -25.35 4.74
C TYR A 671 -20.04 -26.20 4.38
N TRP A 672 -19.43 -26.87 5.34
CA TRP A 672 -18.27 -27.75 5.08
C TRP A 672 -18.59 -28.85 4.04
N ASP A 673 -19.83 -29.35 4.03
CA ASP A 673 -20.40 -30.21 3.00
C ASP A 673 -21.85 -29.78 2.71
N MET A 674 -22.18 -29.61 1.42
CA MET A 674 -23.49 -29.08 0.99
C MET A 674 -24.64 -30.07 1.10
N LYS A 675 -24.37 -31.34 1.44
CA LYS A 675 -25.36 -32.40 1.66
C LYS A 675 -25.35 -32.96 3.09
N ASP A 676 -24.71 -32.29 4.04
CA ASP A 676 -24.79 -32.70 5.45
C ASP A 676 -26.26 -32.59 5.96
N PRO A 677 -26.85 -33.66 6.52
CA PRO A 677 -28.22 -33.63 7.02
C PRO A 677 -28.43 -32.72 8.24
N GLY A 678 -27.36 -32.27 8.89
CA GLY A 678 -27.41 -31.32 10.00
C GLY A 678 -27.63 -29.87 9.58
N ILE A 679 -27.60 -29.55 8.27
CA ILE A 679 -27.88 -28.20 7.75
C ILE A 679 -29.25 -27.69 8.25
N PRO A 680 -29.34 -26.43 8.75
CA PRO A 680 -28.33 -25.38 8.73
C PRO A 680 -27.39 -25.32 9.95
N ASN A 681 -27.48 -26.27 10.88
CA ASN A 681 -26.75 -26.25 12.17
C ASN A 681 -25.41 -26.99 12.11
N VAL A 682 -24.67 -26.84 11.01
CA VAL A 682 -23.35 -27.45 10.80
C VAL A 682 -22.31 -26.38 10.46
N ALA A 683 -21.03 -26.73 10.64
CA ALA A 683 -19.94 -25.79 10.42
C ALA A 683 -19.89 -25.25 8.98
N ARG A 684 -19.47 -23.99 8.85
CA ARG A 684 -19.11 -23.38 7.57
C ARG A 684 -17.71 -23.79 7.14
N ASP A 685 -17.36 -23.47 5.90
CA ASP A 685 -15.99 -23.57 5.43
C ASP A 685 -15.56 -22.32 4.65
N ALA A 686 -15.06 -21.33 5.39
CA ALA A 686 -14.51 -20.09 4.83
C ALA A 686 -13.33 -20.36 3.86
N SER A 687 -12.56 -21.43 4.08
CA SER A 687 -11.48 -21.80 3.17
C SER A 687 -11.97 -22.17 1.78
N ALA A 688 -13.08 -22.91 1.67
CA ALA A 688 -13.71 -23.22 0.38
C ALA A 688 -14.18 -21.94 -0.31
N ALA A 689 -14.79 -21.01 0.43
CA ALA A 689 -15.24 -19.73 -0.11
C ALA A 689 -14.06 -18.90 -0.67
N ALA A 690 -12.96 -18.80 0.06
CA ALA A 690 -11.77 -18.06 -0.37
C ALA A 690 -11.17 -18.62 -1.68
N VAL A 691 -11.08 -19.95 -1.78
CA VAL A 691 -10.62 -20.64 -3.00
C VAL A 691 -11.56 -20.38 -4.18
N ILE A 692 -12.88 -20.47 -3.96
CA ILE A 692 -13.90 -20.19 -4.98
C ILE A 692 -13.79 -18.74 -5.46
N ALA A 693 -13.69 -17.78 -4.55
CA ALA A 693 -13.55 -16.36 -4.92
C ALA A 693 -12.29 -16.12 -5.77
N SER A 694 -11.15 -16.69 -5.37
CA SER A 694 -9.90 -16.59 -6.14
C SER A 694 -10.08 -17.16 -7.56
N ALA A 695 -10.69 -18.34 -7.68
CA ALA A 695 -10.96 -18.99 -8.97
C ALA A 695 -11.93 -18.17 -9.83
N LEU A 696 -12.99 -17.62 -9.26
CA LEU A 696 -13.99 -16.82 -9.98
C LEU A 696 -13.40 -15.53 -10.55
N TYR A 697 -12.52 -14.83 -9.82
CA TYR A 697 -11.85 -13.65 -10.37
C TYR A 697 -11.01 -14.00 -11.60
N GLU A 698 -10.26 -15.11 -11.57
CA GLU A 698 -9.48 -15.56 -12.72
C GLU A 698 -10.37 -16.03 -13.87
N LEU A 699 -11.38 -16.87 -13.58
CA LEU A 699 -12.34 -17.38 -14.56
C LEU A 699 -13.08 -16.24 -15.28
N SER A 700 -13.36 -15.13 -14.57
CA SER A 700 -14.02 -13.96 -15.14
C SER A 700 -13.25 -13.33 -16.32
N GLY A 701 -11.93 -13.53 -16.38
CA GLY A 701 -11.07 -13.05 -17.46
C GLY A 701 -11.04 -13.96 -18.71
N TYR A 702 -11.67 -15.13 -18.64
CA TYR A 702 -11.64 -16.14 -19.71
C TYR A 702 -12.97 -16.30 -20.46
N VAL A 703 -14.02 -15.67 -19.97
CA VAL A 703 -15.36 -15.73 -20.53
C VAL A 703 -15.78 -14.38 -21.12
N ASN A 704 -16.95 -14.35 -21.77
CA ASN A 704 -17.51 -13.10 -22.28
C ASN A 704 -17.81 -12.09 -21.15
N ALA A 705 -18.00 -10.83 -21.50
CA ALA A 705 -18.14 -9.74 -20.53
C ALA A 705 -19.33 -9.93 -19.56
N GLU A 706 -20.44 -10.51 -20.01
CA GLU A 706 -21.64 -10.74 -19.19
C GLU A 706 -21.37 -11.81 -18.12
N LYS A 707 -20.90 -12.99 -18.52
CA LYS A 707 -20.52 -14.06 -17.59
C LYS A 707 -19.39 -13.61 -16.67
N GLY A 708 -18.41 -12.87 -17.21
CA GLY A 708 -17.31 -12.33 -16.43
C GLY A 708 -17.78 -11.37 -15.35
N ALA A 709 -18.73 -10.48 -15.66
CA ALA A 709 -19.33 -9.60 -14.66
C ALA A 709 -20.09 -10.39 -13.59
N HIS A 710 -20.82 -11.44 -13.97
CA HIS A 710 -21.52 -12.31 -13.02
C HIS A 710 -20.54 -13.03 -12.07
N TYR A 711 -19.47 -13.63 -12.59
CA TYR A 711 -18.45 -14.30 -11.75
C TYR A 711 -17.75 -13.32 -10.81
N ARG A 712 -17.44 -12.10 -11.28
CA ARG A 712 -16.90 -11.04 -10.40
C ARG A 712 -17.88 -10.68 -9.29
N GLN A 713 -19.17 -10.51 -9.59
CA GLN A 713 -20.17 -10.19 -8.57
C GLN A 713 -20.29 -11.28 -7.50
N LEU A 714 -20.23 -12.56 -7.89
CA LEU A 714 -20.20 -13.69 -6.95
C LEU A 714 -18.95 -13.63 -6.06
N ALA A 715 -17.77 -13.41 -6.66
CA ALA A 715 -16.51 -13.29 -5.93
C ALA A 715 -16.51 -12.10 -4.97
N ASP A 716 -17.01 -10.94 -5.40
CA ASP A 716 -17.13 -9.73 -4.57
C ASP A 716 -18.05 -9.95 -3.38
N THR A 717 -19.17 -10.67 -3.59
CA THR A 717 -20.09 -11.04 -2.51
C THR A 717 -19.41 -11.93 -1.48
N ILE A 718 -18.66 -12.94 -1.93
CA ILE A 718 -17.88 -13.83 -1.05
C ILE A 718 -16.84 -13.02 -0.27
N ILE A 719 -16.01 -12.21 -0.94
CA ILE A 719 -14.94 -11.44 -0.28
C ILE A 719 -15.50 -10.44 0.72
N LYS A 720 -16.61 -9.78 0.38
CA LYS A 720 -17.30 -8.89 1.30
C LYS A 720 -17.75 -9.62 2.55
N ASN A 721 -18.46 -10.75 2.41
CA ASN A 721 -18.93 -11.51 3.58
C ASN A 721 -17.77 -12.09 4.39
N LEU A 722 -16.71 -12.57 3.74
CA LEU A 722 -15.49 -13.01 4.43
C LEU A 722 -14.89 -11.89 5.28
N SER A 723 -14.79 -10.68 4.72
CA SER A 723 -14.25 -9.49 5.39
C SER A 723 -15.13 -9.01 6.54
N GLU A 724 -16.46 -8.98 6.36
CA GLU A 724 -17.40 -8.40 7.32
C GLU A 724 -17.81 -9.35 8.44
N HIS A 725 -17.81 -10.67 8.20
CA HIS A 725 -18.45 -11.64 9.09
C HIS A 725 -17.57 -12.83 9.49
N TYR A 726 -16.50 -13.11 8.74
CA TYR A 726 -15.62 -14.26 8.99
C TYR A 726 -14.19 -13.84 9.34
N GLN A 727 -13.89 -12.54 9.32
CA GLN A 727 -12.57 -12.01 9.67
C GLN A 727 -12.34 -12.02 11.18
N ALA A 728 -11.12 -12.35 11.60
CA ALA A 728 -10.74 -12.30 13.00
C ALA A 728 -10.73 -10.86 13.54
N ALA A 729 -11.01 -10.68 14.84
CA ALA A 729 -10.79 -9.39 15.49
C ALA A 729 -9.27 -9.07 15.54
N PRO A 730 -8.86 -7.79 15.45
CA PRO A 730 -7.45 -7.39 15.53
C PRO A 730 -6.73 -7.94 16.76
N ASP A 731 -5.48 -8.36 16.56
CA ASP A 731 -4.58 -9.02 17.51
C ASP A 731 -5.18 -10.23 18.27
N THR A 732 -6.12 -10.96 17.65
CA THR A 732 -6.71 -12.19 18.21
C THR A 732 -6.41 -13.43 17.36
N ASN A 733 -6.97 -14.59 17.71
CA ASN A 733 -6.92 -15.84 16.93
C ASN A 733 -5.52 -16.20 16.40
N LYS A 734 -4.48 -15.93 17.20
CA LYS A 734 -3.08 -16.19 16.85
C LYS A 734 -2.61 -15.56 15.53
N GLY A 735 -3.29 -14.51 15.06
CA GLY A 735 -2.94 -13.75 13.86
C GLY A 735 -3.42 -14.35 12.54
N PHE A 736 -4.32 -15.35 12.56
CA PHE A 736 -5.03 -15.79 11.36
C PHE A 736 -6.00 -14.69 10.88
N LEU A 737 -6.22 -14.62 9.57
CA LEU A 737 -7.07 -13.59 8.96
C LEU A 737 -8.54 -13.97 9.02
N LEU A 738 -8.86 -15.21 8.63
CA LEU A 738 -10.22 -15.73 8.56
C LEU A 738 -10.49 -16.81 9.62
N LEU A 739 -11.73 -16.87 10.08
CA LEU A 739 -12.30 -17.85 11.00
C LEU A 739 -13.19 -18.85 10.26
N HIS A 740 -13.76 -19.81 11.00
CA HIS A 740 -14.84 -20.69 10.54
C HIS A 740 -14.54 -21.50 9.26
N SER A 741 -13.35 -22.09 9.20
CA SER A 741 -12.99 -23.11 8.21
C SER A 741 -13.13 -24.50 8.81
N THR A 742 -13.31 -25.52 7.96
CA THR A 742 -13.46 -26.91 8.42
C THR A 742 -12.51 -27.85 7.67
N GLY A 743 -11.45 -28.32 8.33
CA GLY A 743 -10.40 -29.17 7.79
C GLY A 743 -10.87 -30.61 7.53
N ASN A 744 -11.11 -31.40 8.56
CA ASN A 744 -11.50 -32.81 8.41
C ASN A 744 -12.59 -33.22 9.41
N HIS A 745 -13.83 -32.90 9.04
CA HIS A 745 -14.99 -33.15 9.89
C HIS A 745 -15.20 -34.63 10.23
N PRO A 746 -15.10 -35.61 9.29
CA PRO A 746 -15.24 -37.04 9.64
C PRO A 746 -14.24 -37.54 10.70
N ASN A 747 -13.04 -36.94 10.77
CA ASN A 747 -12.03 -37.28 11.76
C ASN A 747 -12.07 -36.39 13.02
N ASN A 748 -13.07 -35.53 13.19
CA ASN A 748 -13.19 -34.59 14.31
C ASN A 748 -11.95 -33.69 14.47
N ASP A 749 -11.36 -33.27 13.36
CA ASP A 749 -10.15 -32.45 13.31
C ASP A 749 -10.39 -31.16 12.54
N GLU A 750 -9.96 -30.04 13.12
CA GLU A 750 -10.05 -28.69 12.53
C GLU A 750 -11.49 -28.30 12.13
N ILE A 751 -12.48 -28.51 12.99
CA ILE A 751 -13.88 -28.10 12.75
C ILE A 751 -14.10 -26.70 13.33
N ASP A 752 -14.57 -25.76 12.49
CA ASP A 752 -14.88 -24.38 12.87
C ASP A 752 -13.69 -23.62 13.48
N VAL A 753 -12.56 -23.64 12.75
CA VAL A 753 -11.29 -23.05 13.18
C VAL A 753 -10.67 -22.20 12.06
N PRO A 754 -9.74 -21.29 12.36
CA PRO A 754 -8.91 -20.68 11.33
C PRO A 754 -7.97 -21.70 10.66
N LEU A 755 -7.67 -21.49 9.38
CA LEU A 755 -6.78 -22.35 8.58
C LEU A 755 -5.85 -21.52 7.69
N SER A 756 -4.56 -21.84 7.68
CA SER A 756 -3.54 -21.05 6.98
C SER A 756 -3.77 -20.94 5.46
N TYR A 757 -4.37 -21.97 4.84
CA TYR A 757 -4.74 -21.91 3.43
C TYR A 757 -5.97 -21.04 3.15
N ALA A 758 -6.89 -20.88 4.10
CA ALA A 758 -7.99 -19.92 3.96
C ALA A 758 -7.43 -18.50 3.80
N ASP A 759 -6.48 -18.14 4.66
CA ASP A 759 -5.79 -16.85 4.62
C ASP A 759 -5.02 -16.66 3.30
N TYR A 760 -4.30 -17.69 2.84
CA TYR A 760 -3.54 -17.64 1.58
C TYR A 760 -4.44 -17.34 0.38
N TYR A 761 -5.55 -18.07 0.22
CA TYR A 761 -6.45 -17.89 -0.92
C TYR A 761 -7.31 -16.64 -0.80
N TYR A 762 -7.57 -16.17 0.43
CA TYR A 762 -8.24 -14.88 0.65
C TYR A 762 -7.37 -13.71 0.17
N LEU A 763 -6.08 -13.69 0.55
CA LEU A 763 -5.13 -12.70 0.04
C LEU A 763 -4.93 -12.78 -1.48
N GLU A 764 -5.00 -13.99 -2.04
CA GLU A 764 -4.89 -14.18 -3.47
C GLU A 764 -6.11 -13.62 -4.20
N ALA A 765 -7.30 -13.90 -3.70
CA ALA A 765 -8.54 -13.37 -4.24
C ALA A 765 -8.57 -11.83 -4.19
N LEU A 766 -8.14 -11.23 -3.07
CA LEU A 766 -8.00 -9.77 -2.94
C LEU A 766 -7.00 -9.20 -3.97
N SER A 767 -5.86 -9.86 -4.16
CA SER A 767 -4.87 -9.46 -5.16
C SER A 767 -5.41 -9.55 -6.59
N ARG A 768 -6.20 -10.58 -6.90
CA ARG A 768 -6.86 -10.73 -8.20
C ARG A 768 -7.93 -9.67 -8.42
N LYS A 769 -8.73 -9.37 -7.39
CA LYS A 769 -9.70 -8.26 -7.39
C LYS A 769 -9.02 -6.94 -7.74
N ALA A 770 -7.97 -6.57 -6.99
CA ALA A 770 -7.25 -5.31 -7.21
C ALA A 770 -6.66 -5.20 -8.63
N LYS A 771 -6.19 -6.30 -9.21
CA LYS A 771 -5.67 -6.33 -10.59
C LYS A 771 -6.76 -6.12 -11.65
N LEU A 772 -8.01 -6.48 -11.37
CA LEU A 772 -9.15 -6.26 -12.27
C LEU A 772 -9.75 -4.85 -12.15
N GLU A 773 -9.51 -4.16 -11.03
CA GLU A 773 -9.98 -2.79 -10.75
C GLU A 773 -8.99 -1.68 -11.19
N GLN A 774 -7.79 -2.08 -11.64
CA GLN A 774 -6.74 -1.22 -12.22
C GLN A 774 -6.88 -1.12 -13.73
#